data_AF-A0A3M1HMY1-F1
#
_entry.id   AF-A0A3M1HMY1-F1
#
_cell.length_a   1.000
_cell.length_b   1.000
_cell.length_c   1.000
_cell.angle_alpha   90.00
_cell.angle_beta   90.00
_cell.angle_gamma   90.00
#
_symmetry.space_group_name_H-M   'P 1'
#
loop_
_entity.id
_entity.type
_entity.pdbx_description
1 polymer ?
#
loop_
_entity_poly.entity_id
_entity_poly.type
_entity_poly.pdbx_seq_one_letter_code
_entity_poly.pdbx_strand_id
1 'polypeptide(L)'
;KKVGTSSALEDFIKKFPSSPYSQEAKKLLQEAKDKEAFEIAQSENSLEGYQKYLSLFPKGKFAKEAQAKMDDLSFRKAEKENTPAAYEAYLKAFPEGIHKELALTKKKEALQNMVKARFEAISSKGGSLDAQIQNFREFIRTFSQPSWQGIGDSWVKLAKNRIEGLEILKLKSQKDPQKFEAFLNKYPHHPRKLEILHAFHKTIKSSLYKADPWTIYYYKVMVWNLLREPKLTSQEIRFIEFLGLAYLSSGFRLEAFLAFELAALKHLEFGEKENANLAKAMARDIFYNVLQIPEEEQNDWSIQKSFLKNFSSLDTASLRIKNKDFYHLFLTHLKAALNKSDTRDEAMFVASRLGMEDYKQEFLKLASEKLLPFRILEGLMVLYKKDNAIWDSLLESEKDTAVVNGLVGLAFSHDPRGLKKIEIISSTHNNTLVKTAIDFYRLDMGDELGKMGLYKGFLSNQEEVSAFSAFALRYSQRSIPFILIQKGLDKGGPLCKVHLLSYLEREGFPPKWASHIGLFLKTDNEMLRKQAFHTLKKHISQVGEHLTSLLSTPPLQEDYLRLMGKGGNKKYILNHLDEVLQRKESQKELVLALVESIIYLGDSTLLDQLQSKLHPSLFKLCKGILTKEDDLKTILTFFETNDLDQKLLVARLAQEFGNKKWLTPLLEWMDREASFEYNKNLDQEIRYGIVKIWLRSK
;
A
#
# COMPACT_ATOMS: atom_id res chain seq x y z
N LYS A 1 -67.06 -67.55 38.24
CA LYS A 1 -66.05 -67.75 37.17
C LYS A 1 -66.57 -67.42 35.77
N LYS A 2 -67.68 -67.98 35.27
CA LYS A 2 -68.21 -67.68 33.91
C LYS A 2 -68.62 -66.21 33.65
N VAL A 3 -69.23 -65.54 34.64
CA VAL A 3 -69.68 -64.13 34.49
C VAL A 3 -68.55 -63.13 34.74
N GLY A 4 -67.67 -63.40 35.72
CA GLY A 4 -66.38 -62.71 35.87
C GLY A 4 -66.38 -61.21 36.20
N THR A 5 -67.53 -60.54 36.24
CA THR A 5 -67.67 -59.10 36.54
C THR A 5 -67.47 -58.80 38.03
N SER A 6 -66.97 -57.61 38.38
CA SER A 6 -66.80 -57.17 39.78
C SER A 6 -68.12 -57.27 40.59
N SER A 7 -69.23 -56.82 40.01
CA SER A 7 -70.57 -56.87 40.63
C SER A 7 -71.03 -58.30 40.96
N ALA A 8 -70.89 -59.25 40.04
CA ALA A 8 -71.26 -60.65 40.29
C ALA A 8 -70.38 -61.34 41.35
N LEU A 9 -69.12 -60.92 41.49
CA LEU A 9 -68.20 -61.43 42.51
C LEU A 9 -68.47 -60.81 43.88
N GLU A 10 -68.85 -59.52 43.95
CA GLU A 10 -69.33 -58.87 45.18
C GLU A 10 -70.61 -59.53 45.71
N ASP A 11 -71.57 -59.78 44.83
CA ASP A 11 -72.82 -60.46 45.17
C ASP A 11 -72.58 -61.87 45.70
N PHE A 12 -71.62 -62.60 45.11
CA PHE A 12 -71.24 -63.93 45.57
C PHE A 12 -70.61 -63.90 46.97
N ILE A 13 -69.65 -62.98 47.22
CA ILE A 13 -69.00 -62.82 48.53
C ILE A 13 -70.02 -62.39 49.60
N LYS A 14 -70.98 -61.54 49.23
CA LYS A 14 -72.04 -61.06 50.14
C LYS A 14 -73.07 -62.14 50.48
N LYS A 15 -73.46 -62.96 49.50
CA LYS A 15 -74.43 -64.06 49.69
C LYS A 15 -73.83 -65.30 50.34
N PHE A 16 -72.53 -65.55 50.17
CA PHE A 16 -71.85 -66.77 50.66
C PHE A 16 -70.52 -66.48 51.38
N PRO A 17 -70.52 -65.74 52.51
CA PRO A 17 -69.30 -65.29 53.18
C PRO A 17 -68.39 -66.42 53.69
N SER A 18 -68.96 -67.57 54.10
CA SER A 18 -68.22 -68.73 54.63
C SER A 18 -67.90 -69.81 53.57
N SER A 19 -68.04 -69.51 52.28
CA SER A 19 -67.74 -70.46 51.21
C SER A 19 -66.25 -70.85 51.21
N PRO A 20 -65.89 -72.11 50.91
CA PRO A 20 -64.49 -72.48 50.64
C PRO A 20 -63.88 -71.68 49.47
N TYR A 21 -64.71 -71.09 48.60
CA TYR A 21 -64.29 -70.24 47.49
C TYR A 21 -64.21 -68.75 47.85
N SER A 22 -64.52 -68.32 49.08
CA SER A 22 -64.58 -66.90 49.46
C SER A 22 -63.24 -66.17 49.29
N GLN A 23 -62.12 -66.82 49.60
CA GLN A 23 -60.79 -66.24 49.42
C GLN A 23 -60.43 -66.09 47.93
N GLU A 24 -60.72 -67.12 47.12
CA GLU A 24 -60.54 -67.09 45.67
C GLU A 24 -61.42 -66.01 45.02
N ALA A 25 -62.68 -65.90 45.45
CA ALA A 25 -63.61 -64.88 44.98
C ALA A 25 -63.17 -63.45 45.32
N LYS A 26 -62.60 -63.22 46.51
CA LYS A 26 -62.02 -61.91 46.88
C LYS A 26 -60.83 -61.53 46.01
N LYS A 27 -59.97 -62.50 45.67
CA LYS A 27 -58.83 -62.29 44.76
C LYS A 27 -59.30 -61.96 43.35
N LEU A 28 -60.25 -62.74 42.82
CA LEU A 28 -60.87 -62.49 41.51
C LEU A 28 -61.59 -61.14 41.46
N LEU A 29 -62.21 -60.72 42.58
CA LEU A 29 -62.86 -59.40 42.68
C LEU A 29 -61.84 -58.27 42.58
N GLN A 30 -60.69 -58.38 43.25
CA GLN A 30 -59.61 -57.38 43.12
C GLN A 30 -59.06 -57.33 41.69
N GLU A 31 -58.85 -58.48 41.05
CA GLU A 31 -58.41 -58.54 39.65
C GLU A 31 -59.45 -57.95 38.68
N ALA A 32 -60.74 -58.17 38.92
CA ALA A 32 -61.83 -57.59 38.13
C ALA A 32 -61.89 -56.06 38.29
N LYS A 33 -61.81 -55.55 39.52
CA LYS A 33 -61.80 -54.10 39.79
C LYS A 33 -60.55 -53.39 39.26
N ASP A 34 -59.39 -54.03 39.34
CA ASP A 34 -58.13 -53.56 38.76
C ASP A 34 -58.28 -53.39 37.24
N LYS A 35 -58.83 -54.41 36.57
CA LYS A 35 -59.11 -54.37 35.13
C LYS A 35 -60.13 -53.28 34.76
N GLU A 36 -61.27 -53.22 35.43
CA GLU A 36 -62.31 -52.20 35.18
C GLU A 36 -61.78 -50.78 35.39
N ALA A 37 -61.01 -50.54 36.46
CA ALA A 37 -60.42 -49.23 36.72
C ALA A 37 -59.38 -48.84 35.67
N PHE A 38 -58.61 -49.80 35.15
CA PHE A 38 -57.67 -49.56 34.06
C PHE A 38 -58.38 -49.28 32.73
N GLU A 39 -59.46 -50.01 32.42
CA GLU A 39 -60.30 -49.76 31.23
C GLU A 39 -60.91 -48.35 31.25
N ILE A 40 -61.36 -47.89 32.42
CA ILE A 40 -61.83 -46.50 32.62
C ILE A 40 -60.69 -45.51 32.33
N ALA A 41 -59.52 -45.70 32.94
CA ALA A 41 -58.37 -44.83 32.72
C ALA A 41 -57.92 -44.82 31.25
N GLN A 42 -57.98 -45.97 30.57
CA GLN A 42 -57.67 -46.09 29.14
C GLN A 42 -58.70 -45.39 28.25
N SER A 43 -59.98 -45.40 28.64
CA SER A 43 -61.04 -44.68 27.92
C SER A 43 -60.92 -43.15 28.07
N GLU A 44 -60.53 -42.68 29.26
CA GLU A 44 -60.27 -41.26 29.52
C GLU A 44 -58.97 -40.79 28.85
N ASN A 45 -57.96 -41.66 28.78
CA ASN A 45 -56.65 -41.43 28.15
C ASN A 45 -56.02 -40.07 28.56
N SER A 46 -56.16 -39.72 29.84
CA SER A 46 -55.70 -38.47 30.44
C SER A 46 -54.72 -38.76 31.59
N LEU A 47 -53.92 -37.75 31.96
CA LEU A 47 -53.00 -37.89 33.10
C LEU A 47 -53.78 -38.15 34.39
N GLU A 48 -54.90 -37.45 34.56
CA GLU A 48 -55.78 -37.54 35.72
C GLU A 48 -56.41 -38.94 35.84
N GLY A 49 -56.85 -39.53 34.72
CA GLY A 49 -57.46 -40.87 34.68
C GLY A 49 -56.48 -41.97 35.08
N TYR A 50 -55.25 -41.94 34.54
CA TYR A 50 -54.21 -42.89 34.90
C TYR A 50 -53.66 -42.67 36.32
N GLN A 51 -53.54 -41.42 36.79
CA GLN A 51 -53.20 -41.13 38.19
C GLN A 51 -54.24 -41.68 39.16
N LYS A 52 -55.53 -41.53 38.84
CA LYS A 52 -56.63 -42.08 39.63
C LYS A 52 -56.54 -43.61 39.69
N TYR A 53 -56.29 -44.28 38.57
CA TYR A 53 -56.06 -45.73 38.57
C TYR A 53 -54.86 -46.14 39.45
N LEU A 54 -53.70 -45.48 39.32
CA LEU A 54 -52.51 -45.78 40.12
C LEU A 54 -52.69 -45.52 41.62
N SER A 55 -53.55 -44.55 41.98
CA SER A 55 -53.91 -44.29 43.38
C SER A 55 -54.76 -45.42 44.00
N LEU A 56 -55.63 -46.03 43.19
CA LEU A 56 -56.52 -47.12 43.60
C LEU A 56 -55.80 -48.49 43.56
N PHE A 57 -54.93 -48.70 42.58
CA PHE A 57 -54.23 -49.96 42.33
C PHE A 57 -52.71 -49.76 42.12
N PRO A 58 -51.95 -49.31 43.15
CA PRO A 58 -50.52 -49.00 43.02
C PRO A 58 -49.65 -50.23 42.71
N LYS A 59 -50.14 -51.44 42.99
CA LYS A 59 -49.52 -52.72 42.63
C LYS A 59 -50.40 -53.55 41.68
N GLY A 60 -51.34 -52.89 40.99
CA GLY A 60 -52.23 -53.51 40.02
C GLY A 60 -51.46 -54.12 38.85
N LYS A 61 -52.09 -55.07 38.18
CA LYS A 61 -51.53 -55.76 37.00
C LYS A 61 -51.17 -54.77 35.89
N PHE A 62 -51.92 -53.67 35.75
CA PHE A 62 -51.73 -52.66 34.71
C PHE A 62 -50.98 -51.42 35.21
N ALA A 63 -50.45 -51.41 36.44
CA ALA A 63 -49.73 -50.25 37.00
C ALA A 63 -48.55 -49.80 36.12
N LYS A 64 -47.75 -50.74 35.60
CA LYS A 64 -46.65 -50.43 34.67
C LYS A 64 -47.15 -49.82 33.36
N GLU A 65 -48.28 -50.32 32.84
CA GLU A 65 -48.86 -49.83 31.59
C GLU A 65 -49.44 -48.42 31.77
N ALA A 66 -50.16 -48.17 32.87
CA ALA A 66 -50.65 -46.84 33.22
C ALA A 66 -49.51 -45.82 33.40
N GLN A 67 -48.41 -46.21 34.05
CA GLN A 67 -47.23 -45.36 34.20
C GLN A 67 -46.60 -45.03 32.84
N ALA A 68 -46.48 -46.02 31.94
CA ALA A 68 -45.98 -45.82 30.59
C ALA A 68 -46.88 -44.90 29.75
N LYS A 69 -48.22 -45.02 29.91
CA LYS A 69 -49.17 -44.11 29.25
C LYS A 69 -49.07 -42.68 29.76
N MET A 70 -48.91 -42.49 31.07
CA MET A 70 -48.69 -41.15 31.65
C MET A 70 -47.39 -40.50 31.17
N ASP A 71 -46.32 -41.27 31.05
CA ASP A 71 -45.05 -40.83 30.48
C ASP A 71 -45.24 -40.35 29.02
N ASP A 72 -45.86 -41.19 28.18
CA ASP A 72 -46.19 -40.87 26.78
C ASP A 72 -47.01 -39.59 26.65
N LEU A 73 -48.08 -39.44 27.44
CA LEU A 73 -48.94 -38.27 27.43
C LEU A 73 -48.21 -37.00 27.90
N SER A 74 -47.38 -37.12 28.93
CA SER A 74 -46.60 -35.99 29.46
C SER A 74 -45.53 -35.53 28.47
N PHE A 75 -44.86 -36.48 27.80
CA PHE A 75 -43.90 -36.16 26.75
C PHE A 75 -44.57 -35.49 25.55
N ARG A 76 -45.73 -36.01 25.07
CA ARG A 76 -46.49 -35.38 23.98
C ARG A 76 -46.95 -33.97 24.32
N LYS A 77 -47.34 -33.73 25.58
CA LYS A 77 -47.67 -32.37 26.05
C LYS A 77 -46.44 -31.46 25.95
N ALA A 78 -45.28 -31.92 26.42
CA ALA A 78 -44.03 -31.17 26.31
C ALA A 78 -43.62 -30.93 24.85
N GLU A 79 -43.82 -31.91 23.98
CA GLU A 79 -43.53 -31.80 22.54
C GLU A 79 -44.46 -30.80 21.84
N LYS A 80 -45.74 -30.77 22.20
CA LYS A 80 -46.71 -29.82 21.67
C LYS A 80 -46.38 -28.38 22.09
N GLU A 81 -45.98 -28.18 23.34
CA GLU A 81 -45.58 -26.85 23.83
C GLU A 81 -44.20 -26.45 23.28
N ASN A 82 -43.31 -27.41 23.05
CA ASN A 82 -41.97 -27.25 22.47
C ASN A 82 -41.15 -26.15 23.15
N THR A 83 -41.30 -26.00 24.47
CA THR A 83 -40.54 -25.02 25.26
C THR A 83 -39.55 -25.72 26.20
N PRO A 84 -38.42 -25.07 26.55
CA PRO A 84 -37.48 -25.63 27.52
C PRO A 84 -38.14 -25.96 28.87
N ALA A 85 -39.10 -25.12 29.31
CA ALA A 85 -39.82 -25.30 30.57
C ALA A 85 -40.74 -26.53 30.53
N ALA A 86 -41.39 -26.81 29.40
CA ALA A 86 -42.26 -27.97 29.24
C ALA A 86 -41.46 -29.28 29.29
N TYR A 87 -40.32 -29.35 28.59
CA TYR A 87 -39.43 -30.50 28.66
C TYR A 87 -38.78 -30.67 30.04
N GLU A 88 -38.49 -29.57 30.74
CA GLU A 88 -37.99 -29.63 32.13
C GLU A 88 -39.03 -30.14 33.12
N ALA A 89 -40.28 -29.72 32.97
CA ALA A 89 -41.39 -30.25 33.76
C ALA A 89 -41.58 -31.75 33.51
N TYR A 90 -41.50 -32.21 32.25
CA TYR A 90 -41.51 -33.63 31.90
C TYR A 90 -40.35 -34.40 32.56
N LEU A 91 -39.11 -33.93 32.40
CA LEU A 91 -37.92 -34.59 32.95
C LEU A 91 -37.94 -34.66 34.49
N LYS A 92 -38.56 -33.67 35.14
CA LYS A 92 -38.77 -33.68 36.60
C LYS A 92 -39.84 -34.69 37.03
N ALA A 93 -40.92 -34.82 36.25
CA ALA A 93 -42.00 -35.76 36.53
C ALA A 93 -41.64 -37.22 36.20
N PHE A 94 -40.80 -37.44 35.18
CA PHE A 94 -40.38 -38.76 34.68
C PHE A 94 -38.85 -38.85 34.51
N PRO A 95 -38.07 -38.86 35.61
CA PRO A 95 -36.60 -38.87 35.55
C PRO A 95 -35.98 -40.15 34.96
N GLU A 96 -36.76 -41.24 34.93
CA GLU A 96 -36.43 -42.53 34.30
C GLU A 96 -37.44 -42.91 33.19
N GLY A 97 -38.15 -41.91 32.64
CA GLY A 97 -39.12 -42.12 31.57
C GLY A 97 -38.49 -42.62 30.26
N ILE A 98 -39.28 -43.29 29.45
CA ILE A 98 -38.90 -43.86 28.15
C ILE A 98 -38.43 -42.73 27.19
N HIS A 99 -39.03 -41.55 27.28
CA HIS A 99 -38.68 -40.41 26.43
C HIS A 99 -37.62 -39.48 27.00
N LYS A 100 -36.93 -39.86 28.09
CA LYS A 100 -35.90 -39.02 28.74
C LYS A 100 -34.85 -38.48 27.78
N GLU A 101 -34.20 -39.35 27.02
CA GLU A 101 -33.12 -38.96 26.09
C GLU A 101 -33.64 -38.07 24.96
N LEU A 102 -34.83 -38.36 24.46
CA LEU A 102 -35.48 -37.56 23.43
C LEU A 102 -35.88 -36.18 23.98
N ALA A 103 -36.41 -36.11 25.21
CA ALA A 103 -36.75 -34.86 25.88
C ALA A 103 -35.52 -34.00 26.20
N LEU A 104 -34.38 -34.61 26.57
CA LEU A 104 -33.12 -33.88 26.72
C LEU A 104 -32.65 -33.26 25.41
N THR A 105 -32.73 -34.02 24.32
CA THR A 105 -32.38 -33.56 22.97
C THR A 105 -33.29 -32.41 22.54
N LYS A 106 -34.61 -32.59 22.65
CA LYS A 106 -35.61 -31.57 22.31
C LYS A 106 -35.50 -30.33 23.19
N LYS A 107 -35.21 -30.46 24.50
CA LYS A 107 -34.93 -29.33 25.39
C LYS A 107 -33.75 -28.52 24.88
N LYS A 108 -32.67 -29.17 24.45
CA LYS A 108 -31.49 -28.50 23.89
C LYS A 108 -31.81 -27.77 22.59
N GLU A 109 -32.56 -28.39 21.68
CA GLU A 109 -33.04 -27.77 20.44
C GLU A 109 -33.93 -26.55 20.72
N ALA A 110 -34.89 -26.67 21.64
CA ALA A 110 -35.76 -25.57 22.04
C ALA A 110 -34.97 -24.40 22.66
N LEU A 111 -33.95 -24.68 23.47
CA LEU A 111 -33.04 -23.67 24.00
C LEU A 111 -32.26 -22.97 22.88
N GLN A 112 -31.72 -23.72 21.90
CA GLN A 112 -31.02 -23.14 20.75
C GLN A 112 -31.93 -22.23 19.92
N ASN A 113 -33.17 -22.66 19.65
CA ASN A 113 -34.15 -21.87 18.92
C ASN A 113 -34.54 -20.59 19.67
N MET A 114 -34.67 -20.66 20.99
CA MET A 114 -34.94 -19.49 21.82
C MET A 114 -33.79 -18.47 21.77
N VAL A 115 -32.54 -18.92 21.87
CA VAL A 115 -31.35 -18.05 21.75
C VAL A 115 -31.31 -17.38 20.37
N LYS A 116 -31.55 -18.16 19.30
CA LYS A 116 -31.64 -17.67 17.92
C LYS A 116 -32.71 -16.58 17.78
N ALA A 117 -33.95 -16.86 18.21
CA ALA A 117 -35.05 -15.90 18.11
C ALA A 117 -34.74 -14.59 18.85
N ARG A 118 -34.08 -14.67 20.01
CA ARG A 118 -33.66 -13.48 20.76
C ARG A 118 -32.57 -12.69 20.03
N PHE A 119 -31.62 -13.37 19.40
CA PHE A 119 -30.60 -12.73 18.57
C PHE A 119 -31.22 -11.99 17.37
N GLU A 120 -32.17 -12.62 16.67
CA GLU A 120 -32.89 -12.04 15.54
C GLU A 120 -33.75 -10.84 15.95
N ALA A 121 -34.42 -10.93 17.10
CA ALA A 121 -35.19 -9.82 17.67
C ALA A 121 -34.32 -8.60 18.00
N ILE A 122 -33.11 -8.81 18.54
CA ILE A 122 -32.17 -7.72 18.78
C ILE A 122 -31.62 -7.17 17.47
N SER A 123 -31.37 -8.03 16.48
CA SER A 123 -30.84 -7.63 15.17
C SER A 123 -31.81 -6.78 14.35
N SER A 124 -33.12 -7.00 14.53
CA SER A 124 -34.20 -6.22 13.88
C SER A 124 -34.56 -4.94 14.65
N LYS A 125 -34.16 -4.84 15.91
CA LYS A 125 -34.36 -3.65 16.75
C LYS A 125 -33.44 -2.53 16.26
N GLY A 126 -33.96 -1.66 15.38
CA GLY A 126 -33.27 -0.46 14.91
C GLY A 126 -32.98 0.54 16.04
N GLY A 127 -32.46 1.72 15.69
CA GLY A 127 -32.12 2.78 16.64
C GLY A 127 -30.69 3.27 16.49
N SER A 128 -30.20 4.06 17.45
CA SER A 128 -28.83 4.57 17.42
C SER A 128 -27.80 3.43 17.49
N LEU A 129 -26.62 3.64 16.91
CA LEU A 129 -25.54 2.65 16.95
C LEU A 129 -25.18 2.25 18.38
N ASP A 130 -25.23 3.20 19.32
CA ASP A 130 -25.00 2.95 20.75
C ASP A 130 -26.04 2.05 21.39
N ALA A 131 -27.33 2.26 21.07
CA ALA A 131 -28.40 1.40 21.54
C ALA A 131 -28.25 -0.02 20.99
N GLN A 132 -27.92 -0.15 19.70
CA GLN A 132 -27.70 -1.46 19.08
C GLN A 132 -26.51 -2.19 19.72
N ILE A 133 -25.37 -1.51 19.93
CA ILE A 133 -24.20 -2.08 20.60
C ILE A 133 -24.56 -2.54 22.02
N GLN A 134 -25.29 -1.74 22.79
CA GLN A 134 -25.69 -2.12 24.15
C GLN A 134 -26.63 -3.33 24.17
N ASN A 135 -27.57 -3.43 23.23
CA ASN A 135 -28.44 -4.61 23.13
C ASN A 135 -27.63 -5.90 22.92
N PHE A 136 -26.62 -5.88 22.04
CA PHE A 136 -25.75 -7.05 21.84
C PHE A 136 -24.83 -7.32 23.05
N ARG A 137 -24.37 -6.28 23.76
CA ARG A 137 -23.60 -6.47 25.01
C ARG A 137 -24.44 -7.16 26.08
N GLU A 138 -25.70 -6.78 26.21
CA GLU A 138 -26.64 -7.42 27.14
C GLU A 138 -26.97 -8.87 26.72
N PHE A 139 -27.10 -9.12 25.41
CA PHE A 139 -27.21 -10.48 24.88
C PHE A 139 -26.01 -11.34 25.30
N ILE A 140 -24.79 -10.86 25.08
CA ILE A 140 -23.56 -11.56 25.47
C ILE A 140 -23.53 -11.78 26.99
N ARG A 141 -23.86 -10.76 27.80
CA ARG A 141 -23.89 -10.88 29.28
C ARG A 141 -24.83 -11.99 29.75
N THR A 142 -25.96 -12.15 29.06
CA THR A 142 -26.97 -13.16 29.40
C THR A 142 -26.50 -14.56 29.00
N PHE A 143 -25.98 -14.72 27.77
CA PHE A 143 -25.68 -16.03 27.18
C PHE A 143 -24.22 -16.50 27.33
N SER A 144 -23.36 -15.72 28.00
CA SER A 144 -22.00 -16.16 28.40
C SER A 144 -21.98 -16.81 29.79
N GLN A 145 -23.11 -16.91 30.48
CA GLN A 145 -23.17 -17.55 31.80
C GLN A 145 -22.95 -19.07 31.67
N PRO A 146 -22.39 -19.74 32.70
CA PRO A 146 -22.12 -21.19 32.65
C PRO A 146 -23.34 -22.06 32.32
N SER A 147 -24.54 -21.60 32.67
CA SER A 147 -25.80 -22.27 32.35
C SER A 147 -26.11 -22.38 30.85
N TRP A 148 -25.40 -21.63 30.00
CA TRP A 148 -25.59 -21.59 28.53
C TRP A 148 -24.42 -22.23 27.75
N GLN A 149 -23.44 -22.80 28.44
CA GLN A 149 -22.25 -23.38 27.80
C GLN A 149 -22.64 -24.46 26.78
N GLY A 150 -22.07 -24.40 25.57
CA GLY A 150 -22.37 -25.31 24.46
C GLY A 150 -23.68 -25.03 23.70
N ILE A 151 -24.51 -24.10 24.17
CA ILE A 151 -25.77 -23.69 23.51
C ILE A 151 -25.63 -22.27 22.96
N GLY A 152 -25.11 -21.34 23.77
CA GLY A 152 -25.00 -19.92 23.43
C GLY A 152 -23.73 -19.54 22.68
N ASP A 153 -22.69 -20.38 22.69
CA ASP A 153 -21.32 -19.98 22.31
C ASP A 153 -21.20 -19.47 20.87
N SER A 154 -21.84 -20.14 19.92
CA SER A 154 -21.86 -19.72 18.51
C SER A 154 -22.55 -18.37 18.32
N TRP A 155 -23.67 -18.15 19.02
CA TRP A 155 -24.42 -16.90 18.99
C TRP A 155 -23.72 -15.76 19.71
N VAL A 156 -23.05 -16.04 20.83
CA VAL A 156 -22.19 -15.08 21.53
C VAL A 156 -21.04 -14.65 20.63
N LYS A 157 -20.43 -15.57 19.89
CA LYS A 157 -19.41 -15.25 18.89
C LYS A 157 -19.97 -14.36 17.78
N LEU A 158 -21.14 -14.67 17.23
CA LEU A 158 -21.82 -13.83 16.24
C LEU A 158 -22.16 -12.42 16.77
N ALA A 159 -22.63 -12.33 18.03
CA ALA A 159 -22.94 -11.06 18.68
C ALA A 159 -21.70 -10.18 18.86
N LYS A 160 -20.56 -10.77 19.24
CA LYS A 160 -19.27 -10.06 19.31
C LYS A 160 -18.88 -9.49 17.94
N ASN A 161 -18.93 -10.30 16.88
CA ASN A 161 -18.65 -9.84 15.52
C ASN A 161 -19.61 -8.72 15.07
N ARG A 162 -20.88 -8.76 15.50
CA ARG A 162 -21.87 -7.73 15.17
C ARG A 162 -21.57 -6.41 15.88
N ILE A 163 -21.21 -6.46 17.17
CA ILE A 163 -20.75 -5.27 17.92
C ILE A 163 -19.56 -4.63 17.23
N GLU A 164 -18.55 -5.43 16.86
CA GLU A 164 -17.37 -4.93 16.16
C GLU A 164 -17.75 -4.20 14.85
N GLY A 165 -18.65 -4.78 14.05
CA GLY A 165 -19.16 -4.14 12.84
C GLY A 165 -19.89 -2.80 13.11
N LEU A 166 -20.66 -2.71 14.19
CA LEU A 166 -21.36 -1.49 14.59
C LEU A 166 -20.40 -0.44 15.13
N GLU A 167 -19.37 -0.84 15.90
CA GLU A 167 -18.30 0.05 16.38
C GLU A 167 -17.53 0.66 15.21
N ILE A 168 -17.25 -0.12 14.15
CA ILE A 168 -16.63 0.39 12.91
C ILE A 168 -17.53 1.42 12.22
N LEU A 169 -18.83 1.17 12.08
CA LEU A 169 -19.78 2.14 11.51
C LEU A 169 -19.84 3.43 12.33
N LYS A 170 -19.82 3.30 13.66
CA LYS A 170 -19.80 4.43 14.58
C LYS A 170 -18.53 5.26 14.38
N LEU A 171 -17.37 4.63 14.30
CA LEU A 171 -16.09 5.30 14.03
C LEU A 171 -16.08 6.06 12.71
N LYS A 172 -16.61 5.46 11.63
CA LYS A 172 -16.74 6.13 10.32
C LYS A 172 -17.57 7.41 10.39
N SER A 173 -18.62 7.43 11.22
CA SER A 173 -19.51 8.58 11.37
C SER A 173 -18.91 9.72 12.19
N GLN A 174 -18.05 9.40 13.17
CA GLN A 174 -17.58 10.38 14.15
C GLN A 174 -16.35 11.17 13.70
N LYS A 175 -15.63 10.71 12.65
CA LYS A 175 -14.36 11.32 12.19
C LYS A 175 -13.47 11.73 13.37
N ASP A 176 -13.37 10.86 14.38
CA ASP A 176 -12.69 11.16 15.64
C ASP A 176 -11.42 10.30 15.73
N PRO A 177 -10.24 10.91 15.59
CA PRO A 177 -8.97 10.19 15.53
C PRO A 177 -8.61 9.51 16.84
N GLN A 178 -8.98 10.07 18.00
CA GLN A 178 -8.67 9.46 19.30
C GLN A 178 -9.48 8.18 19.49
N LYS A 179 -10.74 8.17 19.06
CA LYS A 179 -11.57 6.96 19.08
C LYS A 179 -11.09 5.92 18.08
N PHE A 180 -10.62 6.37 16.92
CA PHE A 180 -10.01 5.48 15.92
C PHE A 180 -8.72 4.84 16.44
N GLU A 181 -7.85 5.64 17.05
CA GLU A 181 -6.64 5.17 17.72
C GLU A 181 -6.95 4.20 18.86
N ALA A 182 -7.92 4.52 19.72
CA ALA A 182 -8.38 3.63 20.79
C ALA A 182 -8.90 2.30 20.25
N PHE A 183 -9.61 2.31 19.11
CA PHE A 183 -10.07 1.10 18.45
C PHE A 183 -8.92 0.25 17.91
N LEU A 184 -7.97 0.85 17.18
CA LEU A 184 -6.81 0.12 16.66
C LEU A 184 -5.92 -0.43 17.78
N ASN A 185 -5.74 0.31 18.86
CA ASN A 185 -5.00 -0.16 20.04
C ASN A 185 -5.73 -1.31 20.77
N LYS A 186 -7.07 -1.30 20.78
CA LYS A 186 -7.88 -2.38 21.38
C LYS A 186 -7.87 -3.64 20.51
N TYR A 187 -7.77 -3.50 19.18
CA TYR A 187 -7.83 -4.60 18.22
C TYR A 187 -6.64 -4.58 17.22
N PRO A 188 -5.39 -4.74 17.69
CA PRO A 188 -4.20 -4.55 16.86
C PRO A 188 -4.10 -5.54 15.69
N HIS A 189 -4.53 -6.78 15.89
CA HIS A 189 -4.49 -7.88 14.91
C HIS A 189 -5.88 -8.22 14.34
N HIS A 190 -6.76 -7.23 14.20
CA HIS A 190 -8.11 -7.45 13.71
C HIS A 190 -8.09 -8.05 12.28
N PRO A 191 -8.85 -9.13 11.98
CA PRO A 191 -8.79 -9.80 10.67
C PRO A 191 -9.22 -8.89 9.50
N ARG A 192 -10.03 -7.86 9.76
CA ARG A 192 -10.46 -6.85 8.77
C ARG A 192 -9.76 -5.50 8.92
N LYS A 193 -8.58 -5.45 9.57
CA LYS A 193 -7.83 -4.21 9.83
C LYS A 193 -7.66 -3.35 8.58
N LEU A 194 -7.29 -3.97 7.46
CA LEU A 194 -7.09 -3.27 6.18
C LEU A 194 -8.38 -2.64 5.63
N GLU A 195 -9.51 -3.36 5.71
CA GLU A 195 -10.81 -2.81 5.30
C GLU A 195 -11.22 -1.61 6.15
N ILE A 196 -10.89 -1.64 7.45
CA ILE A 196 -11.16 -0.55 8.39
C ILE A 196 -10.29 0.66 8.05
N LEU A 197 -9.01 0.45 7.81
CA LEU A 197 -8.06 1.49 7.39
C LEU A 197 -8.50 2.13 6.05
N HIS A 198 -8.86 1.33 5.04
CA HIS A 198 -9.36 1.85 3.76
C HIS A 198 -10.65 2.66 3.93
N ALA A 199 -11.59 2.15 4.71
CA ALA A 199 -12.83 2.88 4.93
C ALA A 199 -12.60 4.19 5.68
N PHE A 200 -11.64 4.24 6.60
CA PHE A 200 -11.24 5.45 7.29
C PHE A 200 -10.56 6.43 6.33
N HIS A 201 -9.59 5.97 5.53
CA HIS A 201 -8.96 6.75 4.46
C HIS A 201 -10.01 7.40 3.55
N LYS A 202 -11.02 6.65 3.11
CA LYS A 202 -12.11 7.20 2.28
C LYS A 202 -12.87 8.35 2.94
N THR A 203 -12.97 8.38 4.27
CA THR A 203 -13.66 9.47 5.01
C THR A 203 -12.81 10.74 5.15
N ILE A 204 -11.48 10.61 5.14
CA ILE A 204 -10.53 11.72 5.37
C ILE A 204 -9.81 12.17 4.10
N LYS A 205 -9.83 11.39 3.01
CA LYS A 205 -9.09 11.69 1.77
C LYS A 205 -9.44 13.05 1.16
N SER A 206 -10.71 13.47 1.29
CA SER A 206 -11.16 14.80 0.84
C SER A 206 -10.47 15.95 1.59
N SER A 207 -9.96 15.70 2.79
CA SER A 207 -9.22 16.69 3.59
C SER A 207 -7.75 16.81 3.18
N LEU A 208 -7.20 15.84 2.45
CA LEU A 208 -5.83 15.88 1.92
C LEU A 208 -5.62 17.09 0.99
N TYR A 209 -6.64 17.49 0.22
CA TYR A 209 -6.59 18.70 -0.63
C TYR A 209 -6.62 20.00 0.15
N LYS A 210 -7.25 19.98 1.32
CA LYS A 210 -7.44 21.17 2.14
C LYS A 210 -6.20 21.50 2.97
N ALA A 211 -5.16 20.66 2.90
CA ALA A 211 -3.97 20.78 3.73
C ALA A 211 -4.33 20.87 5.23
N ASP A 212 -5.38 20.13 5.61
CA ASP A 212 -5.90 20.15 6.97
C ASP A 212 -4.92 19.44 7.91
N PRO A 213 -4.40 20.09 8.97
CA PRO A 213 -3.50 19.48 9.95
C PRO A 213 -4.04 18.18 10.55
N TRP A 214 -5.37 18.04 10.66
CA TRP A 214 -5.99 16.80 11.13
C TRP A 214 -5.72 15.62 10.19
N THR A 215 -5.61 15.86 8.88
CA THR A 215 -5.27 14.82 7.89
C THR A 215 -3.93 14.16 8.21
N ILE A 216 -2.92 14.95 8.55
CA ILE A 216 -1.62 14.41 9.00
C ILE A 216 -1.81 13.55 10.22
N TYR A 217 -2.55 14.03 11.23
CA TYR A 217 -2.76 13.28 12.46
C TYR A 217 -3.45 11.93 12.20
N TYR A 218 -4.46 11.89 11.32
CA TYR A 218 -5.13 10.65 10.94
C TYR A 218 -4.19 9.63 10.30
N TYR A 219 -3.42 10.05 9.29
CA TYR A 219 -2.46 9.15 8.65
C TYR A 219 -1.33 8.74 9.58
N LYS A 220 -0.90 9.62 10.50
CA LYS A 220 0.05 9.24 11.55
C LYS A 220 -0.49 8.08 12.39
N VAL A 221 -1.73 8.19 12.89
CA VAL A 221 -2.36 7.13 13.70
C VAL A 221 -2.44 5.81 12.92
N MET A 222 -2.80 5.87 11.64
CA MET A 222 -2.83 4.69 10.76
C MET A 222 -1.44 4.07 10.60
N VAL A 223 -0.46 4.88 10.17
CA VAL A 223 0.91 4.45 9.89
C VAL A 223 1.59 3.92 11.15
N TRP A 224 1.37 4.53 12.32
CA TRP A 224 1.93 4.08 13.59
C TRP A 224 1.45 2.67 13.97
N ASN A 225 0.17 2.38 13.74
CA ASN A 225 -0.41 1.06 14.00
C ASN A 225 0.01 0.01 12.96
N LEU A 226 0.29 0.43 11.74
CA LEU A 226 0.81 -0.45 10.69
C LEU A 226 2.27 -0.82 10.97
N LEU A 227 3.12 0.14 11.29
CA LEU A 227 4.55 -0.05 11.48
C LEU A 227 4.93 -0.93 12.69
N ARG A 228 3.96 -1.22 13.59
CA ARG A 228 4.10 -2.22 14.66
C ARG A 228 4.04 -3.66 14.15
N GLU A 229 3.50 -3.89 12.96
CA GLU A 229 3.40 -5.21 12.35
C GLU A 229 4.76 -5.66 11.77
N PRO A 230 5.14 -6.94 11.94
CA PRO A 230 6.43 -7.45 11.46
C PRO A 230 6.52 -7.48 9.92
N LYS A 231 5.40 -7.58 9.22
CA LYS A 231 5.32 -7.54 7.75
C LYS A 231 4.12 -6.71 7.33
N LEU A 232 4.38 -5.70 6.50
CA LEU A 232 3.36 -4.89 5.84
C LEU A 232 3.06 -5.45 4.45
N THR A 233 1.81 -5.36 4.04
CA THR A 233 1.39 -5.56 2.66
C THR A 233 1.67 -4.30 1.83
N SER A 234 1.76 -4.48 0.52
CA SER A 234 1.87 -3.38 -0.47
C SER A 234 0.82 -2.27 -0.26
N GLN A 235 -0.41 -2.67 0.03
CA GLN A 235 -1.54 -1.77 0.31
C GLN A 235 -1.39 -1.01 1.62
N GLU A 236 -0.72 -1.60 2.61
CA GLU A 236 -0.47 -0.92 3.88
C GLU A 236 0.64 0.13 3.76
N ILE A 237 1.66 -0.13 2.93
CA ILE A 237 2.75 0.81 2.67
C ILE A 237 2.23 2.09 1.98
N ARG A 238 1.17 1.98 1.16
CA ARG A 238 0.48 3.14 0.56
C ARG A 238 0.02 4.18 1.59
N PHE A 239 -0.36 3.78 2.80
CA PHE A 239 -0.72 4.76 3.83
C PHE A 239 0.47 5.63 4.27
N ILE A 240 1.70 5.13 4.13
CA ILE A 240 2.92 5.90 4.35
C ILE A 240 3.12 6.92 3.22
N GLU A 241 2.87 6.53 1.96
CA GLU A 241 2.90 7.47 0.83
C GLU A 241 1.83 8.56 0.97
N PHE A 242 0.60 8.20 1.37
CA PHE A 242 -0.45 9.17 1.67
C PHE A 242 -0.10 10.09 2.84
N LEU A 243 0.61 9.59 3.86
CA LEU A 243 1.15 10.43 4.93
C LEU A 243 2.17 11.43 4.37
N GLY A 244 3.05 10.99 3.46
CA GLY A 244 3.99 11.86 2.75
C GLY A 244 3.28 12.98 1.99
N LEU A 245 2.19 12.65 1.27
CA LEU A 245 1.35 13.66 0.61
C LEU A 245 0.61 14.57 1.60
N ALA A 246 0.16 14.07 2.75
CA ALA A 246 -0.45 14.86 3.80
C ALA A 246 0.55 15.88 4.41
N TYR A 247 1.81 15.49 4.58
CA TYR A 247 2.86 16.40 4.99
C TYR A 247 3.19 17.43 3.92
N LEU A 248 3.38 16.98 2.67
CA LEU A 248 3.68 17.85 1.54
C LEU A 248 2.59 18.91 1.36
N SER A 249 1.33 18.46 1.44
CA SER A 249 0.16 19.32 1.32
C SER A 249 0.09 20.41 2.36
N SER A 250 0.55 20.11 3.56
CA SER A 250 0.57 21.02 4.69
C SER A 250 1.88 21.82 4.80
N GLY A 251 2.80 21.67 3.83
CA GLY A 251 4.07 22.40 3.78
C GLY A 251 5.21 21.82 4.63
N PHE A 252 5.01 20.64 5.23
CA PHE A 252 6.04 19.90 5.98
C PHE A 252 6.91 19.09 5.03
N ARG A 253 7.71 19.77 4.20
CA ARG A 253 8.42 19.14 3.09
C ARG A 253 9.47 18.11 3.56
N LEU A 254 10.12 18.33 4.71
CA LEU A 254 11.11 17.40 5.26
C LEU A 254 10.44 16.12 5.82
N GLU A 255 9.32 16.25 6.51
CA GLU A 255 8.52 15.10 6.95
C GLU A 255 7.90 14.32 5.77
N ALA A 256 7.54 15.02 4.69
CA ALA A 256 7.10 14.39 3.46
C ALA A 256 8.23 13.55 2.84
N PHE A 257 9.43 14.11 2.72
CA PHE A 257 10.63 13.39 2.29
C PHE A 257 10.85 12.12 3.13
N LEU A 258 10.86 12.25 4.47
CA LEU A 258 11.05 11.11 5.38
C LEU A 258 9.98 10.04 5.23
N ALA A 259 8.72 10.42 4.99
CA ALA A 259 7.64 9.46 4.77
C ALA A 259 7.83 8.67 3.46
N PHE A 260 8.23 9.32 2.36
CA PHE A 260 8.52 8.63 1.12
C PHE A 260 9.77 7.74 1.19
N GLU A 261 10.81 8.16 1.91
CA GLU A 261 11.97 7.31 2.18
C GLU A 261 11.58 6.08 3.01
N LEU A 262 10.72 6.26 4.02
CA LEU A 262 10.20 5.14 4.80
C LEU A 262 9.38 4.17 3.94
N ALA A 263 8.52 4.70 3.05
CA ALA A 263 7.76 3.89 2.12
C ALA A 263 8.69 3.11 1.17
N ALA A 264 9.75 3.74 0.65
CA ALA A 264 10.74 3.09 -0.19
C ALA A 264 11.45 1.94 0.53
N LEU A 265 11.90 2.15 1.77
CA LEU A 265 12.50 1.10 2.60
C LEU A 265 11.53 -0.07 2.80
N LYS A 266 10.26 0.20 3.09
CA LYS A 266 9.24 -0.84 3.27
C LYS A 266 8.93 -1.62 2.00
N HIS A 267 8.89 -0.97 0.84
CA HIS A 267 8.73 -1.66 -0.44
C HIS A 267 9.93 -2.56 -0.75
N LEU A 268 11.17 -2.12 -0.45
CA LEU A 268 12.36 -2.96 -0.62
C LEU A 268 12.36 -4.19 0.30
N GLU A 269 11.91 -4.04 1.56
CA GLU A 269 11.75 -5.18 2.48
C GLU A 269 10.81 -6.27 1.94
N PHE A 270 9.89 -5.91 1.04
CA PHE A 270 8.95 -6.80 0.39
C PHE A 270 9.38 -7.26 -1.02
N GLY A 271 10.56 -6.85 -1.49
CA GLY A 271 11.05 -7.17 -2.83
C GLY A 271 10.43 -6.33 -3.96
N GLU A 272 9.64 -5.31 -3.63
CA GLU A 272 8.96 -4.45 -4.61
C GLU A 272 9.86 -3.31 -5.09
N LYS A 273 10.94 -3.67 -5.79
CA LYS A 273 11.96 -2.73 -6.27
C LYS A 273 11.38 -1.55 -7.06
N GLU A 274 10.32 -1.77 -7.83
CA GLU A 274 9.68 -0.75 -8.64
C GLU A 274 8.91 0.28 -7.79
N ASN A 275 8.05 -0.17 -6.88
CA ASN A 275 7.37 0.73 -5.94
C ASN A 275 8.37 1.50 -5.08
N ALA A 276 9.45 0.84 -4.66
CA ALA A 276 10.54 1.50 -3.97
C ALA A 276 11.18 2.60 -4.83
N ASN A 277 11.47 2.34 -6.11
CA ASN A 277 12.03 3.34 -7.01
C ASN A 277 11.09 4.53 -7.24
N LEU A 278 9.77 4.30 -7.28
CA LEU A 278 8.77 5.37 -7.35
C LEU A 278 8.78 6.23 -6.10
N ALA A 279 8.70 5.62 -4.91
CA ALA A 279 8.77 6.35 -3.64
C ALA A 279 10.08 7.14 -3.49
N LYS A 280 11.22 6.56 -3.89
CA LYS A 280 12.52 7.25 -3.92
C LYS A 280 12.52 8.46 -4.85
N ALA A 281 11.88 8.34 -6.01
CA ALA A 281 11.83 9.45 -6.94
C ALA A 281 10.95 10.59 -6.43
N MET A 282 9.82 10.27 -5.77
CA MET A 282 9.00 11.26 -5.07
C MET A 282 9.79 11.95 -3.96
N ALA A 283 10.51 11.17 -3.14
CA ALA A 283 11.40 11.70 -2.09
C ALA A 283 12.46 12.64 -2.68
N ARG A 284 13.11 12.22 -3.77
CA ARG A 284 14.13 13.01 -4.48
C ARG A 284 13.57 14.33 -5.01
N ASP A 285 12.42 14.31 -5.68
CA ASP A 285 11.83 15.52 -6.27
C ASP A 285 11.36 16.49 -5.18
N ILE A 286 10.86 15.97 -4.05
CA ILE A 286 10.58 16.77 -2.84
C ILE A 286 11.88 17.33 -2.28
N PHE A 287 12.94 16.52 -2.15
CA PHE A 287 14.24 16.96 -1.67
C PHE A 287 14.76 18.14 -2.50
N TYR A 288 14.81 18.02 -3.83
CA TYR A 288 15.26 19.13 -4.69
C TYR A 288 14.39 20.40 -4.56
N ASN A 289 13.09 20.26 -4.32
CA ASN A 289 12.21 21.40 -4.08
C ASN A 289 12.30 22.00 -2.67
N VAL A 290 12.59 21.20 -1.63
CA VAL A 290 12.88 21.69 -0.27
C VAL A 290 14.07 22.65 -0.31
N LEU A 291 15.01 22.38 -1.22
CA LEU A 291 16.21 23.18 -1.44
C LEU A 291 15.97 24.48 -2.22
N GLN A 292 14.74 24.76 -2.68
CA GLN A 292 14.36 25.95 -3.46
C GLN A 292 15.27 26.21 -4.68
N ILE A 293 15.72 25.16 -5.38
CA ILE A 293 16.56 25.34 -6.57
C ILE A 293 15.64 25.60 -7.78
N PRO A 294 15.73 26.77 -8.45
CA PRO A 294 14.97 27.06 -9.67
C PRO A 294 15.16 25.96 -10.71
N GLU A 295 14.12 25.63 -11.49
CA GLU A 295 14.18 24.55 -12.50
C GLU A 295 15.33 24.74 -13.52
N GLU A 296 15.66 26.00 -13.80
CA GLU A 296 16.76 26.42 -14.69
C GLU A 296 18.16 26.20 -14.06
N GLU A 297 18.23 26.06 -12.74
CA GLU A 297 19.46 25.98 -11.92
C GLU A 297 19.64 24.62 -11.23
N GLN A 298 18.67 23.69 -11.35
CA GLN A 298 18.72 22.34 -10.77
C GLN A 298 19.91 21.50 -11.24
N ASN A 299 20.54 21.89 -12.35
CA ASN A 299 21.71 21.25 -12.92
C ASN A 299 23.04 21.89 -12.53
N ASP A 300 23.06 23.05 -11.87
CA ASP A 300 24.29 23.74 -11.53
C ASP A 300 24.86 23.28 -10.17
N TRP A 301 25.88 22.42 -10.25
CA TRP A 301 26.53 21.82 -9.08
C TRP A 301 27.28 22.86 -8.21
N SER A 302 27.60 24.04 -8.76
CA SER A 302 28.26 25.12 -8.02
C SER A 302 27.37 25.72 -6.91
N ILE A 303 26.05 25.69 -7.10
CA ILE A 303 25.06 26.15 -6.11
C ILE A 303 24.83 25.08 -5.07
N GLN A 304 24.85 23.78 -5.39
CA GLN A 304 24.83 22.72 -4.37
C GLN A 304 26.05 22.79 -3.44
N LYS A 305 27.22 23.17 -3.97
CA LYS A 305 28.45 23.42 -3.18
C LYS A 305 28.34 24.65 -2.27
N SER A 306 27.68 25.72 -2.74
CA SER A 306 27.38 26.95 -1.99
C SER A 306 26.28 26.72 -0.93
N PHE A 307 25.28 25.91 -1.26
CA PHE A 307 24.24 25.43 -0.36
C PHE A 307 24.82 24.56 0.77
N LEU A 308 25.76 23.66 0.45
CA LEU A 308 26.50 22.88 1.44
C LEU A 308 27.45 23.73 2.30
N LYS A 309 27.74 24.99 1.92
CA LYS A 309 28.42 25.98 2.77
C LYS A 309 27.41 26.72 3.66
N ASN A 310 26.19 26.92 3.17
CA ASN A 310 25.11 27.61 3.88
C ASN A 310 24.29 26.70 4.82
N PHE A 311 24.31 25.38 4.64
CA PHE A 311 23.60 24.43 5.51
C PHE A 311 24.15 24.42 6.95
N SER A 312 25.46 24.66 7.11
CA SER A 312 26.09 24.85 8.42
C SER A 312 25.83 26.23 9.05
N SER A 313 25.30 27.19 8.29
CA SER A 313 25.02 28.57 8.74
C SER A 313 23.52 28.92 8.74
N LEU A 314 22.65 28.00 8.36
CA LEU A 314 21.20 28.15 8.45
C LEU A 314 20.81 28.07 9.92
N ASP A 315 20.49 29.22 10.50
CA ASP A 315 19.91 29.31 11.83
C ASP A 315 18.69 28.38 11.91
N THR A 316 18.80 27.40 12.79
CA THR A 316 18.16 26.08 12.70
C THR A 316 16.65 26.06 12.96
N ALA A 317 15.94 27.18 12.87
CA ALA A 317 14.51 27.25 13.17
C ALA A 317 13.60 26.77 12.02
N SER A 318 14.00 26.95 10.75
CA SER A 318 13.14 26.70 9.57
C SER A 318 13.25 25.28 8.98
N LEU A 319 14.39 24.60 9.18
CA LEU A 319 14.66 23.23 8.69
C LEU A 319 14.53 22.15 9.78
N ARG A 320 14.00 22.49 10.95
CA ARG A 320 13.72 21.50 11.99
C ARG A 320 12.54 20.63 11.58
N ILE A 321 12.74 19.33 11.67
CA ILE A 321 11.64 18.36 11.75
C ILE A 321 10.75 18.79 12.90
N LYS A 322 9.52 19.20 12.58
CA LYS A 322 8.55 19.69 13.55
C LYS A 322 7.93 18.52 14.30
N ASN A 323 7.78 17.38 13.64
CA ASN A 323 7.19 16.18 14.22
C ASN A 323 8.24 15.19 14.72
N LYS A 324 8.68 15.37 15.98
CA LYS A 324 9.72 14.54 16.60
C LYS A 324 9.31 13.07 16.73
N ASP A 325 8.06 12.79 17.09
CA ASP A 325 7.58 11.41 17.27
C ASP A 325 7.71 10.59 15.99
N PHE A 326 7.29 11.17 14.86
CA PHE A 326 7.40 10.53 13.56
C PHE A 326 8.87 10.29 13.18
N TYR A 327 9.75 11.25 13.49
CA TYR A 327 11.18 11.09 13.24
C TYR A 327 11.81 9.98 14.08
N HIS A 328 11.46 9.86 15.37
CA HIS A 328 11.93 8.75 16.20
C HIS A 328 11.47 7.39 15.66
N LEU A 329 10.23 7.30 15.19
CA LEU A 329 9.71 6.08 14.54
C LEU A 329 10.46 5.78 13.24
N PHE A 330 10.63 6.79 12.39
CA PHE A 330 11.42 6.69 11.16
C PHE A 330 12.84 6.18 11.45
N LEU A 331 13.52 6.77 12.43
CA LEU A 331 14.87 6.37 12.83
C LEU A 331 14.89 4.89 13.22
N THR A 332 13.92 4.43 14.03
CA THR A 332 13.82 3.03 14.44
C THR A 332 13.79 2.07 13.23
N HIS A 333 12.99 2.40 12.23
CA HIS A 333 12.91 1.59 11.01
C HIS A 333 14.16 1.72 10.12
N LEU A 334 14.76 2.90 10.05
CA LEU A 334 16.02 3.11 9.35
C LEU A 334 17.13 2.24 9.98
N LYS A 335 17.24 2.20 11.32
CA LYS A 335 18.21 1.34 12.04
C LYS A 335 17.99 -0.14 11.71
N ALA A 336 16.73 -0.57 11.69
CA ALA A 336 16.40 -1.95 11.33
C ALA A 336 16.74 -2.28 9.87
N ALA A 337 16.51 -1.35 8.94
CA ALA A 337 16.80 -1.51 7.52
C ALA A 337 18.31 -1.55 7.23
N LEU A 338 19.14 -0.88 8.03
CA LEU A 338 20.60 -0.94 7.94
C LEU A 338 21.16 -2.34 8.22
N ASN A 339 20.44 -3.15 9.01
CA ASN A 339 20.85 -4.51 9.36
C ASN A 339 20.43 -5.58 8.35
N LYS A 340 19.67 -5.22 7.30
CA LYS A 340 19.17 -6.15 6.28
C LYS A 340 19.88 -5.94 4.94
N SER A 341 20.41 -7.00 4.34
CA SER A 341 21.18 -6.92 3.08
C SER A 341 20.48 -6.13 1.97
N ASP A 342 19.17 -6.37 1.81
CA ASP A 342 18.40 -5.88 0.66
C ASP A 342 18.01 -4.40 0.78
N THR A 343 18.01 -3.86 2.00
CA THR A 343 17.68 -2.46 2.28
C THR A 343 18.86 -1.63 2.77
N ARG A 344 20.00 -2.27 3.07
CA ARG A 344 21.18 -1.64 3.67
C ARG A 344 21.69 -0.46 2.85
N ASP A 345 21.77 -0.60 1.53
CA ASP A 345 22.30 0.47 0.66
C ASP A 345 21.40 1.71 0.67
N GLU A 346 20.08 1.50 0.62
CA GLU A 346 19.12 2.59 0.67
C GLU A 346 19.11 3.25 2.04
N ALA A 347 19.11 2.46 3.10
CA ALA A 347 19.13 2.98 4.45
C ALA A 347 20.43 3.77 4.73
N MET A 348 21.57 3.34 4.16
CA MET A 348 22.83 4.09 4.22
C MET A 348 22.75 5.41 3.44
N PHE A 349 22.09 5.43 2.29
CA PHE A 349 21.84 6.67 1.54
C PHE A 349 21.02 7.66 2.36
N VAL A 350 19.94 7.20 3.00
CA VAL A 350 19.08 8.08 3.79
C VAL A 350 19.78 8.54 5.08
N ALA A 351 20.49 7.64 5.77
CA ALA A 351 21.29 7.98 6.96
C ALA A 351 22.35 9.04 6.64
N SER A 352 22.99 8.96 5.47
CA SER A 352 23.99 9.92 5.05
C SER A 352 23.39 11.30 4.74
N ARG A 353 22.17 11.38 4.22
CA ARG A 353 21.46 12.66 4.04
C ARG A 353 20.99 13.29 5.36
N LEU A 354 20.79 12.50 6.41
CA LEU A 354 20.16 12.95 7.65
C LEU A 354 21.10 13.42 8.75
N GLY A 355 22.41 13.34 8.59
CA GLY A 355 23.31 13.79 9.66
C GLY A 355 23.91 12.68 10.53
N MET A 356 23.66 11.40 10.24
CA MET A 356 23.73 10.37 11.28
C MET A 356 25.16 9.82 11.48
N GLU A 357 25.94 10.48 12.34
CA GLU A 357 27.34 10.16 12.62
C GLU A 357 27.58 8.76 13.21
N ASP A 358 26.61 8.21 13.96
CA ASP A 358 26.67 6.90 14.60
C ASP A 358 26.97 5.74 13.61
N TYR A 359 26.75 5.96 12.31
CA TYR A 359 26.89 4.95 11.25
C TYR A 359 28.20 5.04 10.46
N LYS A 360 29.16 5.81 10.96
CA LYS A 360 30.50 5.95 10.39
C LYS A 360 31.19 4.59 10.20
N GLN A 361 31.06 3.68 11.16
CA GLN A 361 31.71 2.36 11.11
C GLN A 361 31.05 1.42 10.11
N GLU A 362 29.71 1.41 10.03
CA GLU A 362 28.96 0.64 9.05
C GLU A 362 29.23 1.11 7.62
N PHE A 363 29.42 2.41 7.43
CA PHE A 363 29.90 2.97 6.16
C PHE A 363 31.28 2.44 5.80
N LEU A 364 32.27 2.58 6.69
CA LEU A 364 33.64 2.13 6.43
C LEU A 364 33.67 0.63 6.08
N LYS A 365 32.88 -0.18 6.79
CA LYS A 365 32.70 -1.59 6.50
C LYS A 365 32.15 -1.81 5.10
N LEU A 366 31.03 -1.16 4.74
CA LEU A 366 30.40 -1.32 3.42
C LEU A 366 31.30 -0.83 2.27
N ALA A 367 31.97 0.31 2.46
CA ALA A 367 32.93 0.88 1.52
C ALA A 367 34.14 -0.04 1.29
N SER A 368 34.51 -0.83 2.30
CA SER A 368 35.57 -1.84 2.18
C SER A 368 35.13 -3.12 1.47
N GLU A 369 33.83 -3.42 1.46
CA GLU A 369 33.27 -4.66 0.92
C GLU A 369 32.87 -4.50 -0.57
N LYS A 370 32.38 -3.33 -0.98
CA LYS A 370 31.91 -3.08 -2.35
C LYS A 370 32.01 -1.62 -2.78
N LEU A 371 31.97 -1.38 -4.09
CA LEU A 371 31.88 -0.04 -4.65
C LEU A 371 30.55 0.58 -4.24
N LEU A 372 30.61 1.75 -3.62
CA LEU A 372 29.40 2.37 -3.12
C LEU A 372 28.71 3.17 -4.23
N PRO A 373 27.36 3.12 -4.30
CA PRO A 373 26.62 4.03 -5.14
C PRO A 373 26.99 5.47 -4.85
N PHE A 374 27.19 6.24 -5.92
CA PHE A 374 27.55 7.65 -5.90
C PHE A 374 26.80 8.46 -4.84
N ARG A 375 25.48 8.27 -4.76
CA ARG A 375 24.59 9.04 -3.89
C ARG A 375 24.91 8.86 -2.40
N ILE A 376 25.48 7.70 -2.03
CA ILE A 376 25.92 7.41 -0.66
C ILE A 376 27.18 8.23 -0.35
N LEU A 377 28.19 8.17 -1.24
CA LEU A 377 29.43 8.95 -1.12
C LEU A 377 29.13 10.46 -1.05
N GLU A 378 28.19 10.94 -1.87
CA GLU A 378 27.72 12.31 -1.88
C GLU A 378 27.10 12.72 -0.53
N GLY A 379 26.17 11.94 0.01
CA GLY A 379 25.56 12.23 1.31
C GLY A 379 26.59 12.24 2.44
N LEU A 380 27.57 11.34 2.42
CA LEU A 380 28.62 11.29 3.44
C LEU A 380 29.59 12.48 3.33
N MET A 381 29.81 12.99 2.12
CA MET A 381 30.53 14.24 1.91
C MET A 381 29.79 15.45 2.51
N VAL A 382 28.46 15.43 2.52
CA VAL A 382 27.65 16.44 3.22
C VAL A 382 27.90 16.38 4.72
N LEU A 383 27.98 15.17 5.28
CA LEU A 383 28.19 14.93 6.71
C LEU A 383 29.59 15.30 7.19
N TYR A 384 30.61 14.78 6.51
CA TYR A 384 31.97 14.77 7.02
C TYR A 384 32.83 15.87 6.40
N LYS A 385 32.23 16.99 6.01
CA LYS A 385 32.85 18.11 5.26
C LYS A 385 34.05 18.80 5.96
N LYS A 386 34.57 18.23 7.06
CA LYS A 386 35.75 18.67 7.81
C LYS A 386 36.64 17.53 8.37
N ASP A 387 36.27 16.25 8.19
CA ASP A 387 37.00 15.12 8.77
C ASP A 387 37.53 14.18 7.68
N ASN A 388 38.70 14.50 7.14
CA ASN A 388 39.36 13.68 6.11
C ASN A 388 39.84 12.32 6.62
N ALA A 389 39.79 12.09 7.94
CA ALA A 389 40.21 10.83 8.57
C ALA A 389 39.45 9.61 8.05
N ILE A 390 38.18 9.77 7.65
CA ILE A 390 37.38 8.68 7.07
C ILE A 390 37.94 8.26 5.72
N TRP A 391 38.21 9.24 4.86
CA TRP A 391 38.71 8.97 3.53
C TRP A 391 40.17 8.51 3.57
N ASP A 392 40.97 9.08 4.47
CA ASP A 392 42.32 8.64 4.77
C ASP A 392 42.34 7.17 5.23
N SER A 393 41.42 6.78 6.12
CA SER A 393 41.28 5.39 6.56
C SER A 393 40.90 4.43 5.44
N LEU A 394 40.11 4.87 4.45
CA LEU A 394 39.78 4.07 3.28
C LEU A 394 40.96 3.96 2.30
N LEU A 395 41.76 5.00 2.16
CA LEU A 395 42.99 4.98 1.35
C LEU A 395 44.08 4.07 1.93
N GLU A 396 44.11 3.92 3.25
CA GLU A 396 45.06 3.06 3.97
C GLU A 396 44.64 1.57 3.95
N SER A 397 43.51 1.25 3.34
CA SER A 397 43.04 -0.12 3.18
C SER A 397 43.79 -0.85 2.07
N GLU A 398 44.07 -2.15 2.28
CA GLU A 398 44.66 -3.03 1.25
C GLU A 398 43.66 -3.46 0.16
N LYS A 399 42.36 -3.13 0.32
CA LYS A 399 41.34 -3.50 -0.65
C LYS A 399 41.18 -2.43 -1.72
N ASP A 400 41.42 -2.81 -2.98
CA ASP A 400 41.22 -1.96 -4.17
C ASP A 400 39.89 -1.19 -4.12
N THR A 401 38.80 -1.84 -3.70
CA THR A 401 37.46 -1.26 -3.60
C THR A 401 37.36 -0.13 -2.59
N ALA A 402 38.00 -0.28 -1.42
CA ALA A 402 38.05 0.73 -0.37
C ALA A 402 38.87 1.93 -0.84
N VAL A 403 40.02 1.66 -1.46
CA VAL A 403 40.90 2.68 -2.03
C VAL A 403 40.18 3.49 -3.11
N VAL A 404 39.42 2.83 -4.00
CA VAL A 404 38.60 3.52 -5.01
C VAL A 404 37.55 4.43 -4.38
N ASN A 405 36.78 3.94 -3.39
CA ASN A 405 35.79 4.75 -2.69
C ASN A 405 36.45 5.94 -1.95
N GLY A 406 37.63 5.73 -1.34
CA GLY A 406 38.43 6.74 -0.66
C GLY A 406 38.92 7.85 -1.58
N LEU A 407 39.48 7.49 -2.74
CA LEU A 407 39.96 8.42 -3.76
C LEU A 407 38.82 9.26 -4.33
N VAL A 408 37.67 8.63 -4.61
CA VAL A 408 36.47 9.32 -5.10
C VAL A 408 35.91 10.28 -4.05
N GLY A 409 35.88 9.89 -2.78
CA GLY A 409 35.47 10.77 -1.68
C GLY A 409 36.38 11.99 -1.50
N LEU A 410 37.70 11.81 -1.54
CA LEU A 410 38.64 12.92 -1.46
C LEU A 410 38.56 13.84 -2.69
N ALA A 411 38.24 13.31 -3.87
CA ALA A 411 38.01 14.15 -5.04
C ALA A 411 36.83 15.09 -4.77
N PHE A 412 35.73 14.61 -4.20
CA PHE A 412 34.63 15.52 -3.81
C PHE A 412 35.02 16.54 -2.75
N SER A 413 35.91 16.19 -1.82
CA SER A 413 36.34 17.12 -0.77
C SER A 413 37.25 18.23 -1.30
N HIS A 414 37.78 18.11 -2.53
CA HIS A 414 38.78 19.01 -3.11
C HIS A 414 39.96 19.23 -2.15
N ASP A 415 40.37 18.21 -1.37
CA ASP A 415 41.47 18.35 -0.41
C ASP A 415 42.83 18.21 -1.11
N PRO A 416 43.62 19.30 -1.27
CA PRO A 416 44.93 19.24 -1.92
C PRO A 416 45.98 18.41 -1.19
N ARG A 417 45.75 18.04 0.09
CA ARG A 417 46.71 17.27 0.89
C ARG A 417 46.83 15.80 0.47
N GLY A 418 45.87 15.27 -0.28
CA GLY A 418 45.87 13.87 -0.75
C GLY A 418 46.87 13.56 -1.86
N LEU A 419 47.43 14.58 -2.54
CA LEU A 419 48.38 14.41 -3.65
C LEU A 419 49.63 13.59 -3.29
N LYS A 420 50.15 13.72 -2.06
CA LYS A 420 51.29 12.92 -1.57
C LYS A 420 50.95 11.43 -1.37
N LYS A 421 49.70 11.12 -1.00
CA LYS A 421 49.25 9.74 -0.80
C LYS A 421 49.06 9.00 -2.13
N ILE A 422 48.75 9.71 -3.22
CA ILE A 422 48.60 9.12 -4.57
C ILE A 422 49.87 8.42 -5.03
N GLU A 423 51.05 9.00 -4.80
CA GLU A 423 52.33 8.41 -5.22
C GLU A 423 52.53 7.03 -4.58
N ILE A 424 52.18 6.90 -3.31
CA ILE A 424 52.24 5.65 -2.53
C ILE A 424 51.21 4.63 -3.03
N ILE A 425 49.99 5.06 -3.38
CA ILE A 425 48.94 4.17 -3.89
C ILE A 425 49.30 3.67 -5.31
N SER A 426 49.84 4.56 -6.15
CA SER A 426 50.22 4.23 -7.53
C SER A 426 51.37 3.22 -7.63
N SER A 427 52.20 3.10 -6.60
CA SER A 427 53.29 2.12 -6.51
C SER A 427 52.87 0.79 -5.88
N THR A 428 51.79 0.76 -5.10
CA THR A 428 51.32 -0.41 -4.35
C THR A 428 50.18 -1.15 -5.02
N HIS A 429 49.34 -0.48 -5.79
CA HIS A 429 48.15 -1.06 -6.41
C HIS A 429 48.24 -1.03 -7.94
N ASN A 430 48.15 -2.21 -8.57
CA ASN A 430 48.30 -2.34 -10.04
C ASN A 430 46.97 -2.47 -10.80
N ASN A 431 45.84 -2.45 -10.07
CA ASN A 431 44.49 -2.59 -10.61
C ASN A 431 44.09 -1.40 -11.50
N THR A 432 43.57 -1.70 -12.69
CA THR A 432 43.10 -0.71 -13.67
C THR A 432 42.04 0.22 -13.09
N LEU A 433 41.17 -0.26 -12.19
CA LEU A 433 40.13 0.53 -11.54
C LEU A 433 40.72 1.56 -10.56
N VAL A 434 41.70 1.16 -9.74
CA VAL A 434 42.42 2.07 -8.82
C VAL A 434 43.18 3.13 -9.61
N LYS A 435 43.84 2.74 -10.71
CA LYS A 435 44.52 3.69 -11.63
C LYS A 435 43.54 4.71 -12.19
N THR A 436 42.34 4.28 -12.59
CA THR A 436 41.30 5.18 -13.10
C THR A 436 40.77 6.12 -12.00
N ALA A 437 40.63 5.65 -10.76
CA ALA A 437 40.24 6.46 -9.60
C ALA A 437 41.31 7.50 -9.23
N ILE A 438 42.60 7.14 -9.31
CA ILE A 438 43.72 8.06 -9.13
C ILE A 438 43.68 9.16 -10.18
N ASP A 439 43.49 8.80 -11.45
CA ASP A 439 43.44 9.78 -12.52
C ASP A 439 42.22 10.69 -12.37
N PHE A 440 41.07 10.18 -11.88
CA PHE A 440 39.90 11.01 -11.57
C PHE A 440 40.19 12.03 -10.47
N TYR A 441 40.82 11.59 -9.37
CA TYR A 441 41.22 12.49 -8.30
C TYR A 441 42.19 13.58 -8.80
N ARG A 442 43.17 13.22 -9.65
CA ARG A 442 44.09 14.17 -10.29
C ARG A 442 43.37 15.17 -11.21
N LEU A 443 42.34 14.72 -11.95
CA LEU A 443 41.50 15.60 -12.77
C LEU A 443 40.78 16.65 -11.95
N ASP A 444 40.19 16.26 -10.81
CA ASP A 444 39.47 17.18 -9.94
C ASP A 444 40.40 18.26 -9.35
N MET A 445 41.59 17.83 -8.91
CA MET A 445 42.65 18.73 -8.43
C MET A 445 43.34 19.56 -9.53
N GLY A 446 43.13 19.19 -10.81
CA GLY A 446 43.51 19.99 -11.96
C GLY A 446 44.87 19.74 -12.58
N ASP A 447 45.51 18.60 -12.31
CA ASP A 447 46.83 18.19 -12.81
C ASP A 447 46.82 17.86 -14.33
N GLU A 448 47.76 18.44 -15.08
CA GLU A 448 47.93 18.27 -16.55
C GLU A 448 48.31 16.83 -16.95
N LEU A 449 49.04 16.10 -16.10
CA LEU A 449 49.40 14.69 -16.35
C LEU A 449 48.19 13.75 -16.17
N GLY A 450 47.35 14.01 -15.15
CA GLY A 450 46.11 13.27 -14.92
C GLY A 450 45.09 13.45 -16.05
N LYS A 451 45.06 14.65 -16.66
CA LYS A 451 44.32 14.90 -17.90
C LYS A 451 44.77 13.94 -19.00
N MET A 452 46.06 13.89 -19.35
CA MET A 452 46.57 13.01 -20.42
C MET A 452 46.40 11.50 -20.15
N GLY A 453 46.51 11.05 -18.89
CA GLY A 453 46.36 9.63 -18.50
C GLY A 453 44.94 9.09 -18.70
N LEU A 454 43.93 9.80 -18.16
CA LEU A 454 42.52 9.47 -18.39
C LEU A 454 42.14 9.53 -19.87
N TYR A 455 42.72 10.46 -20.63
CA TYR A 455 42.47 10.57 -22.07
C TYR A 455 43.04 9.40 -22.89
N LYS A 456 44.07 8.71 -22.41
CA LYS A 456 44.58 7.45 -22.99
C LYS A 456 43.77 6.23 -22.56
N GLY A 457 43.28 6.20 -21.31
CA GLY A 457 42.42 5.11 -20.79
C GLY A 457 41.03 5.07 -21.44
N PHE A 458 40.44 6.25 -21.69
CA PHE A 458 39.13 6.42 -22.33
C PHE A 458 39.05 5.84 -23.76
N LEU A 459 40.19 5.76 -24.45
CA LEU A 459 40.29 5.31 -25.84
C LEU A 459 40.72 3.85 -25.99
N SER A 460 41.07 3.15 -24.89
CA SER A 460 41.81 1.89 -24.97
C SER A 460 41.20 0.67 -24.27
N ASN A 461 40.11 0.76 -23.47
CA ASN A 461 39.67 -0.40 -22.68
C ASN A 461 38.16 -0.66 -22.52
N GLN A 462 37.86 -1.95 -22.32
CA GLN A 462 36.53 -2.58 -22.23
C GLN A 462 35.66 -2.06 -21.06
N GLU A 463 34.36 -2.35 -21.16
CA GLU A 463 33.17 -1.69 -20.61
C GLU A 463 33.21 -1.10 -19.18
N GLU A 464 33.97 -1.68 -18.24
CA GLU A 464 34.01 -1.24 -16.84
C GLU A 464 34.82 0.05 -16.62
N VAL A 465 35.88 0.27 -17.38
CA VAL A 465 36.73 1.49 -17.33
C VAL A 465 36.02 2.67 -17.98
N SER A 466 35.19 2.40 -18.99
CA SER A 466 34.35 3.40 -19.66
C SER A 466 33.24 3.94 -18.74
N ALA A 467 32.64 3.08 -17.93
CA ALA A 467 31.63 3.47 -16.93
C ALA A 467 32.23 4.33 -15.81
N PHE A 468 33.40 3.95 -15.29
CA PHE A 468 34.09 4.71 -14.25
C PHE A 468 34.70 6.02 -14.78
N SER A 469 35.19 6.05 -16.01
CA SER A 469 35.72 7.28 -16.64
C SER A 469 34.60 8.27 -17.00
N ALA A 470 33.45 7.80 -17.44
CA ALA A 470 32.28 8.66 -17.64
C ALA A 470 31.67 9.13 -16.30
N PHE A 471 31.77 8.31 -15.25
CA PHE A 471 31.48 8.67 -13.86
C PHE A 471 32.42 9.74 -13.30
N ALA A 472 33.72 9.67 -13.64
CA ALA A 472 34.74 10.67 -13.30
C ALA A 472 34.54 12.01 -14.05
N LEU A 473 34.23 11.94 -15.34
CA LEU A 473 33.92 13.10 -16.18
C LEU A 473 32.63 13.83 -15.74
N ARG A 474 31.73 13.13 -15.04
CA ARG A 474 30.51 13.69 -14.46
C ARG A 474 30.75 14.68 -13.32
N TYR A 475 31.98 14.76 -12.78
CA TYR A 475 32.23 15.51 -11.54
C TYR A 475 33.48 16.38 -11.48
N SER A 476 34.43 16.24 -12.41
CA SER A 476 35.46 17.28 -12.48
C SER A 476 34.75 18.59 -12.85
N GLN A 477 34.80 19.59 -11.97
CA GLN A 477 34.17 20.92 -12.17
C GLN A 477 34.80 21.72 -13.33
N ARG A 478 35.53 21.05 -14.22
CA ARG A 478 36.21 21.63 -15.36
C ARG A 478 35.53 21.13 -16.61
N SER A 479 35.29 22.04 -17.54
CA SER A 479 34.82 21.72 -18.88
C SER A 479 35.65 20.56 -19.43
N ILE A 480 35.01 19.41 -19.67
CA ILE A 480 35.63 18.39 -20.51
C ILE A 480 35.92 19.12 -21.84
N PRO A 481 37.17 19.18 -22.31
CA PRO A 481 37.46 19.85 -23.56
C PRO A 481 36.50 19.39 -24.65
N PHE A 482 35.81 20.31 -25.32
CA PHE A 482 34.76 20.00 -26.29
C PHE A 482 35.20 18.93 -27.32
N ILE A 483 36.48 18.95 -27.68
CA ILE A 483 37.10 17.99 -28.60
C ILE A 483 37.07 16.54 -28.11
N LEU A 484 37.00 16.30 -26.80
CA LEU A 484 37.00 14.97 -26.19
C LEU A 484 35.60 14.40 -26.04
N ILE A 485 34.62 15.22 -25.64
CA ILE A 485 33.22 14.77 -25.67
C ILE A 485 32.83 14.47 -27.12
N GLN A 486 33.22 15.32 -28.08
CA GLN A 486 33.02 15.05 -29.50
C GLN A 486 33.66 13.73 -29.92
N LYS A 487 34.95 13.50 -29.62
CA LYS A 487 35.62 12.22 -29.92
C LYS A 487 34.98 11.01 -29.23
N GLY A 488 34.45 11.16 -28.01
CA GLY A 488 33.76 10.09 -27.28
C GLY A 488 32.39 9.77 -27.86
N LEU A 489 31.64 10.79 -28.27
CA LEU A 489 30.39 10.64 -29.02
C LEU A 489 30.62 10.07 -30.43
N ASP A 490 31.75 10.37 -31.06
CA ASP A 490 32.14 9.80 -32.35
C ASP A 490 32.55 8.32 -32.20
N LYS A 491 33.57 8.06 -31.35
CA LYS A 491 34.35 6.81 -31.36
C LYS A 491 34.09 5.87 -30.17
N GLY A 492 33.34 6.30 -29.14
CA GLY A 492 33.10 5.50 -27.93
C GLY A 492 32.17 4.30 -28.17
N GLY A 493 32.21 3.34 -27.24
CA GLY A 493 31.20 2.26 -27.19
C GLY A 493 29.81 2.78 -26.77
N PRO A 494 28.73 2.00 -26.95
CA PRO A 494 27.36 2.45 -26.64
C PRO A 494 27.16 2.91 -25.19
N LEU A 495 27.70 2.19 -24.20
CA LEU A 495 27.63 2.56 -22.78
C LEU A 495 28.34 3.90 -22.49
N CYS A 496 29.51 4.09 -23.09
CA CYS A 496 30.26 5.35 -22.98
C CYS A 496 29.43 6.53 -23.54
N LYS A 497 28.81 6.35 -24.70
CA LYS A 497 27.92 7.35 -25.31
C LYS A 497 26.70 7.64 -24.45
N VAL A 498 26.06 6.61 -23.87
CA VAL A 498 24.95 6.78 -22.91
C VAL A 498 25.37 7.67 -21.75
N HIS A 499 26.50 7.37 -21.10
CA HIS A 499 26.95 8.16 -19.96
C HIS A 499 27.36 9.60 -20.33
N LEU A 500 28.00 9.80 -21.48
CA LEU A 500 28.30 11.14 -22.01
C LEU A 500 27.01 11.92 -22.30
N LEU A 501 25.98 11.27 -22.82
CA LEU A 501 24.67 11.88 -23.04
C LEU A 501 23.97 12.21 -21.71
N SER A 502 24.06 11.35 -20.69
CA SER A 502 23.59 11.66 -19.34
C SER A 502 24.35 12.82 -18.70
N TYR A 503 25.63 13.00 -19.05
CA TYR A 503 26.42 14.17 -18.66
C TYR A 503 25.92 15.43 -19.37
N LEU A 504 25.78 15.41 -20.69
CA LEU A 504 25.27 16.53 -21.48
C LEU A 504 23.81 16.88 -21.13
N GLU A 505 23.02 15.89 -20.72
CA GLU A 505 21.68 16.10 -20.16
C GLU A 505 21.73 16.92 -18.87
N ARG A 506 22.78 16.79 -18.07
CA ARG A 506 22.92 17.61 -16.87
C ARG A 506 23.51 18.97 -17.21
N GLU A 507 24.72 18.98 -17.77
CA GLU A 507 25.54 20.19 -17.92
C GLU A 507 25.12 21.09 -19.09
N GLY A 508 24.22 20.60 -19.95
CA GLY A 508 23.90 21.26 -21.22
C GLY A 508 25.00 21.01 -22.25
N PHE A 509 24.75 21.50 -23.46
CA PHE A 509 25.68 21.35 -24.57
C PHE A 509 25.50 22.49 -25.56
N PRO A 510 26.55 22.84 -26.34
CA PRO A 510 26.44 23.88 -27.37
C PRO A 510 25.33 23.54 -28.36
N PRO A 511 24.50 24.51 -28.79
CA PRO A 511 23.35 24.19 -29.64
C PRO A 511 23.66 23.41 -30.92
N LYS A 512 24.84 23.65 -31.51
CA LYS A 512 25.42 22.90 -32.65
C LYS A 512 25.59 21.38 -32.43
N TRP A 513 25.56 20.91 -31.19
CA TRP A 513 25.65 19.48 -30.86
C TRP A 513 24.29 18.79 -30.76
N ALA A 514 23.19 19.53 -30.70
CA ALA A 514 21.84 18.95 -30.80
C ALA A 514 21.71 18.09 -32.05
N SER A 515 22.33 18.56 -33.12
CA SER A 515 22.54 17.88 -34.37
C SER A 515 23.21 16.53 -34.20
N HIS A 516 24.39 16.54 -33.60
CA HIS A 516 25.20 15.36 -33.41
C HIS A 516 24.53 14.34 -32.48
N ILE A 517 23.93 14.82 -31.39
CA ILE A 517 23.15 14.00 -30.44
C ILE A 517 21.90 13.42 -31.11
N GLY A 518 21.24 14.20 -31.97
CA GLY A 518 20.07 13.79 -32.76
C GLY A 518 20.35 12.60 -33.68
N LEU A 519 21.59 12.41 -34.14
CA LEU A 519 21.97 11.22 -34.91
C LEU A 519 21.83 9.93 -34.08
N PHE A 520 22.05 9.99 -32.76
CA PHE A 520 21.87 8.83 -31.88
C PHE A 520 20.42 8.43 -31.70
N LEU A 521 19.46 9.28 -32.07
CA LEU A 521 18.06 8.85 -32.06
C LEU A 521 17.80 7.79 -33.16
N LYS A 522 18.60 7.78 -34.24
CA LYS A 522 18.48 6.84 -35.38
C LYS A 522 19.23 5.51 -35.17
N THR A 523 19.84 5.29 -34.01
CA THR A 523 20.58 4.04 -33.72
C THR A 523 19.65 2.89 -33.34
N ASP A 524 20.08 1.65 -33.61
CA ASP A 524 19.37 0.43 -33.17
C ASP A 524 19.54 0.15 -31.67
N ASN A 525 20.54 0.76 -31.02
CA ASN A 525 20.78 0.58 -29.59
C ASN A 525 19.73 1.35 -28.75
N GLU A 526 18.83 0.60 -28.12
CA GLU A 526 17.69 1.15 -27.37
C GLU A 526 18.10 2.05 -26.20
N MET A 527 19.12 1.67 -25.44
CA MET A 527 19.60 2.44 -24.29
C MET A 527 20.17 3.78 -24.74
N LEU A 528 20.98 3.77 -25.80
CA LEU A 528 21.58 4.96 -26.38
C LEU A 528 20.52 5.90 -26.97
N ARG A 529 19.55 5.34 -27.68
CA ARG A 529 18.41 6.06 -28.26
C ARG A 529 17.56 6.74 -27.17
N LYS A 530 17.18 6.01 -26.12
CA LYS A 530 16.41 6.54 -24.97
C LYS A 530 17.16 7.63 -24.21
N GLN A 531 18.47 7.47 -24.02
CA GLN A 531 19.27 8.45 -23.32
C GLN A 531 19.46 9.72 -24.15
N ALA A 532 19.77 9.60 -25.45
CA ALA A 532 19.85 10.75 -26.36
C ALA A 532 18.53 11.53 -26.39
N PHE A 533 17.42 10.79 -26.37
CA PHE A 533 16.08 11.37 -26.27
C PHE A 533 15.89 12.19 -25.00
N HIS A 534 16.26 11.63 -23.84
CA HIS A 534 16.13 12.31 -22.55
C HIS A 534 17.00 13.57 -22.49
N THR A 535 18.25 13.48 -22.98
CA THR A 535 19.19 14.59 -23.09
C THR A 535 18.63 15.75 -23.91
N LEU A 536 18.09 15.46 -25.09
CA LEU A 536 17.48 16.47 -25.96
C LEU A 536 16.18 17.03 -25.37
N LYS A 537 15.33 16.18 -24.75
CA LYS A 537 14.05 16.58 -24.13
C LYS A 537 14.24 17.55 -22.98
N LYS A 538 15.33 17.41 -22.23
CA LYS A 538 15.61 18.25 -21.07
C LYS A 538 16.11 19.64 -21.47
N HIS A 539 16.98 19.74 -22.48
CA HIS A 539 17.54 21.01 -22.97
C HIS A 539 16.78 21.60 -24.14
N ILE A 540 15.57 21.12 -24.39
CA ILE A 540 14.78 21.42 -25.57
C ILE A 540 14.59 22.93 -25.83
N SER A 541 14.49 23.75 -24.77
CA SER A 541 14.37 25.20 -24.84
C SER A 541 15.60 25.89 -25.42
N GLN A 542 16.79 25.29 -25.28
CA GLN A 542 18.06 25.82 -25.77
C GLN A 542 18.40 25.37 -27.20
N VAL A 543 17.78 24.29 -27.68
CA VAL A 543 18.16 23.60 -28.93
C VAL A 543 17.02 23.37 -29.92
N GLY A 544 15.81 23.83 -29.61
CA GLY A 544 14.62 23.68 -30.47
C GLY A 544 14.85 24.09 -31.94
N GLU A 545 15.50 25.24 -32.18
CA GLU A 545 15.84 25.73 -33.53
C GLU A 545 16.91 24.89 -34.25
N HIS A 546 17.83 24.27 -33.50
CA HIS A 546 18.92 23.46 -34.07
C HIS A 546 18.48 22.02 -34.35
N LEU A 547 17.47 21.53 -33.62
CA LEU A 547 16.77 20.27 -33.93
C LEU A 547 15.93 20.39 -35.21
N THR A 548 15.47 21.60 -35.55
CA THR A 548 14.64 21.87 -36.73
C THR A 548 15.33 21.56 -38.05
N SER A 549 16.66 21.70 -38.12
CA SER A 549 17.45 21.48 -39.34
C SER A 549 17.89 20.03 -39.55
N LEU A 550 18.05 19.24 -38.49
CA LEU A 550 18.51 17.83 -38.61
C LEU A 550 17.42 16.79 -38.73
N LEU A 551 16.27 17.10 -38.18
CA LEU A 551 15.15 16.18 -38.08
C LEU A 551 14.06 16.57 -39.09
N SER A 552 14.48 16.95 -40.30
CA SER A 552 13.59 17.10 -41.45
C SER A 552 13.12 15.74 -42.01
N THR A 553 13.77 14.63 -41.62
CA THR A 553 13.43 13.23 -41.98
C THR A 553 13.63 12.19 -40.84
N PRO A 554 13.16 12.39 -39.60
CA PRO A 554 13.09 11.34 -38.59
C PRO A 554 11.95 10.37 -38.93
N PRO A 555 12.00 9.13 -38.43
CA PRO A 555 10.86 8.24 -38.52
C PRO A 555 9.68 8.81 -37.72
N LEU A 556 8.46 8.67 -38.24
CA LEU A 556 7.23 8.95 -37.51
C LEU A 556 7.11 7.99 -36.32
N GLN A 557 7.65 8.41 -35.17
CA GLN A 557 7.64 7.72 -33.90
C GLN A 557 7.20 8.68 -32.79
N GLU A 558 6.55 8.13 -31.76
CA GLU A 558 5.86 8.89 -30.71
C GLU A 558 6.79 9.80 -29.93
N ASP A 559 7.93 9.27 -29.50
CA ASP A 559 8.92 10.03 -28.73
C ASP A 559 9.39 11.25 -29.51
N TYR A 560 9.68 11.09 -30.80
CA TYR A 560 10.12 12.18 -31.66
C TYR A 560 9.05 13.27 -31.82
N LEU A 561 7.78 12.91 -31.96
CA LEU A 561 6.71 13.89 -31.98
C LEU A 561 6.74 14.72 -30.69
N ARG A 562 6.75 14.06 -29.53
CA ARG A 562 6.79 14.71 -28.21
C ARG A 562 7.96 15.68 -28.07
N LEU A 563 9.14 15.26 -28.52
CA LEU A 563 10.35 16.10 -28.51
C LEU A 563 10.19 17.33 -29.40
N MET A 564 9.72 17.14 -30.63
CA MET A 564 9.60 18.21 -31.61
C MET A 564 8.50 19.21 -31.25
N GLY A 565 7.41 18.74 -30.62
CA GLY A 565 6.38 19.60 -30.04
C GLY A 565 6.92 20.44 -28.89
N LYS A 566 7.58 19.81 -27.91
CA LYS A 566 8.21 20.52 -26.78
C LYS A 566 9.28 21.52 -27.23
N GLY A 567 9.94 21.24 -28.36
CA GLY A 567 11.00 22.10 -28.94
C GLY A 567 10.49 23.20 -29.85
N GLY A 568 9.18 23.39 -29.97
CA GLY A 568 8.62 24.50 -30.76
C GLY A 568 8.63 24.26 -32.28
N ASN A 569 8.94 23.04 -32.77
CA ASN A 569 9.07 22.78 -34.20
C ASN A 569 7.70 22.57 -34.87
N LYS A 570 6.98 23.68 -35.05
CA LYS A 570 5.65 23.70 -35.68
C LYS A 570 5.66 23.10 -37.09
N LYS A 571 6.72 23.33 -37.88
CA LYS A 571 6.85 22.83 -39.26
C LYS A 571 6.87 21.30 -39.31
N TYR A 572 7.61 20.67 -38.39
CA TYR A 572 7.67 19.21 -38.29
C TYR A 572 6.32 18.59 -37.91
N ILE A 573 5.66 19.19 -36.92
CA ILE A 573 4.34 18.75 -36.47
C ILE A 573 3.31 18.90 -37.59
N LEU A 574 3.32 20.02 -38.33
CA LEU A 574 2.48 20.23 -39.51
C LEU A 574 2.72 19.19 -40.60
N ASN A 575 3.98 18.93 -40.96
CA ASN A 575 4.32 17.96 -42.01
C ASN A 575 3.82 16.54 -41.72
N HIS A 576 3.78 16.14 -40.45
CA HIS A 576 3.36 14.80 -40.03
C HIS A 576 1.89 14.73 -39.60
N LEU A 577 1.21 15.87 -39.47
CA LEU A 577 -0.21 15.94 -39.12
C LEU A 577 -1.07 15.25 -40.19
N ASP A 578 -0.83 15.57 -41.46
CA ASP A 578 -1.55 14.97 -42.59
C ASP A 578 -1.29 13.45 -42.68
N GLU A 579 -0.04 13.03 -42.45
CA GLU A 579 0.35 11.62 -42.47
C GLU A 579 -0.36 10.82 -41.37
N VAL A 580 -0.51 11.39 -40.17
CA VAL A 580 -1.25 10.77 -39.05
C VAL A 580 -2.76 10.78 -39.31
N LEU A 581 -3.31 11.86 -39.90
CA LEU A 581 -4.73 11.97 -40.26
C LEU A 581 -5.17 10.94 -41.30
N GLN A 582 -4.31 10.64 -42.28
CA GLN A 582 -4.60 9.68 -43.37
C GLN A 582 -4.50 8.21 -42.95
N ARG A 583 -3.87 7.90 -41.81
CA ARG A 583 -3.73 6.51 -41.33
C ARG A 583 -5.05 5.95 -40.77
N LYS A 584 -5.36 4.71 -41.17
CA LYS A 584 -6.53 3.93 -40.73
C LYS A 584 -6.24 3.26 -39.37
N GLU A 585 -6.37 4.03 -38.29
CA GLU A 585 -6.71 3.59 -36.92
C GLU A 585 -5.80 2.66 -36.10
N SER A 586 -4.67 2.13 -36.59
CA SER A 586 -3.82 1.20 -35.82
C SER A 586 -2.69 1.81 -34.97
N GLN A 587 -2.61 3.14 -34.83
CA GLN A 587 -1.51 3.81 -34.11
C GLN A 587 -2.01 4.88 -33.13
N LYS A 588 -2.84 4.47 -32.17
CA LYS A 588 -3.39 5.37 -31.13
C LYS A 588 -2.31 6.18 -30.42
N GLU A 589 -1.19 5.56 -30.06
CA GLU A 589 -0.14 6.21 -29.29
C GLU A 589 0.58 7.34 -30.07
N LEU A 590 0.69 7.22 -31.41
CA LEU A 590 1.17 8.29 -32.29
C LEU A 590 0.22 9.49 -32.32
N VAL A 591 -1.09 9.24 -32.37
CA VAL A 591 -2.11 10.30 -32.30
C VAL A 591 -2.01 11.03 -30.96
N LEU A 592 -1.85 10.30 -29.85
CA LEU A 592 -1.72 10.89 -28.51
C LEU A 592 -0.42 11.68 -28.37
N ALA A 593 0.71 11.17 -28.88
CA ALA A 593 1.98 11.89 -28.92
C ALA A 593 1.89 13.20 -29.73
N LEU A 594 1.15 13.18 -30.86
CA LEU A 594 0.89 14.36 -31.66
C LEU A 594 0.04 15.39 -30.90
N VAL A 595 -0.96 14.94 -30.14
CA VAL A 595 -1.76 15.82 -29.27
C VAL A 595 -0.91 16.45 -28.16
N GLU A 596 -0.07 15.69 -27.45
CA GLU A 596 0.87 16.25 -26.46
C GLU A 596 1.72 17.36 -27.10
N SER A 597 2.22 17.08 -28.30
CA SER A 597 3.06 18.00 -29.06
C SER A 597 2.34 19.29 -29.43
N ILE A 598 1.09 19.21 -29.86
CA ILE A 598 0.26 20.37 -30.18
C ILE A 598 -0.06 21.19 -28.93
N ILE A 599 -0.30 20.53 -27.79
CA ILE A 599 -0.52 21.21 -26.51
C ILE A 599 0.74 21.97 -26.09
N TYR A 600 1.94 21.38 -26.24
CA TYR A 600 3.21 22.08 -26.02
C TYR A 600 3.39 23.30 -26.92
N LEU A 601 2.97 23.22 -28.18
CA LEU A 601 3.02 24.35 -29.12
C LEU A 601 2.02 25.47 -28.79
N GLY A 602 1.03 25.20 -27.94
CA GLY A 602 -0.02 26.17 -27.61
C GLY A 602 -1.01 26.43 -28.76
N ASP A 603 -1.07 25.56 -29.78
CA ASP A 603 -1.82 25.83 -31.02
C ASP A 603 -3.18 25.11 -31.04
N SER A 604 -4.22 25.83 -30.63
CA SER A 604 -5.60 25.32 -30.64
C SER A 604 -6.13 24.99 -32.04
N THR A 605 -5.63 25.66 -33.08
CA THR A 605 -6.09 25.44 -34.46
C THR A 605 -5.63 24.10 -35.01
N LEU A 606 -4.42 23.66 -34.65
CA LEU A 606 -3.92 22.32 -34.98
C LEU A 606 -4.66 21.23 -34.23
N LEU A 607 -5.06 21.50 -32.98
CA LEU A 607 -5.82 20.55 -32.20
C LEU A 607 -7.21 20.31 -32.82
N ASP A 608 -7.88 21.37 -33.29
CA ASP A 608 -9.20 21.27 -33.94
C ASP A 608 -9.18 20.34 -35.17
N GLN A 609 -8.05 20.26 -35.90
CA GLN A 609 -7.88 19.32 -37.02
C GLN A 609 -7.86 17.85 -36.59
N LEU A 610 -7.53 17.56 -35.33
CA LEU A 610 -7.53 16.20 -34.76
C LEU A 610 -8.83 15.81 -34.07
N GLN A 611 -9.86 16.67 -34.07
CA GLN A 611 -11.11 16.45 -33.35
C GLN A 611 -11.76 15.10 -33.70
N SER A 612 -11.76 14.71 -34.98
CA SER A 612 -12.40 13.47 -35.45
C SER A 612 -11.61 12.20 -35.13
N LYS A 613 -10.33 12.32 -34.72
CA LYS A 613 -9.45 11.19 -34.37
C LYS A 613 -9.36 10.96 -32.86
N LEU A 614 -9.87 11.89 -32.04
CA LEU A 614 -9.79 11.85 -30.59
C LEU A 614 -11.14 11.49 -29.97
N HIS A 615 -11.09 10.84 -28.82
CA HIS A 615 -12.27 10.69 -27.99
C HIS A 615 -12.82 12.08 -27.59
N PRO A 616 -14.13 12.35 -27.67
CA PRO A 616 -14.70 13.67 -27.40
C PRO A 616 -14.29 14.28 -26.06
N SER A 617 -14.24 13.46 -25.00
CA SER A 617 -13.80 13.90 -23.66
C SER A 617 -12.31 14.28 -23.65
N LEU A 618 -11.46 13.53 -24.35
CA LEU A 618 -10.03 13.82 -24.42
C LEU A 618 -9.77 15.12 -25.20
N PHE A 619 -10.44 15.30 -26.33
CA PHE A 619 -10.38 16.54 -27.11
C PHE A 619 -10.81 17.76 -26.28
N LYS A 620 -11.94 17.65 -25.56
CA LYS A 620 -12.43 18.71 -24.67
C LYS A 620 -11.42 19.05 -23.58
N LEU A 621 -10.78 18.05 -22.99
CA LEU A 621 -9.72 18.25 -21.99
C LEU A 621 -8.52 19.01 -22.58
N CYS A 622 -8.00 18.55 -23.72
CA CYS A 622 -6.85 19.15 -24.40
C CYS A 622 -7.12 20.61 -24.79
N LYS A 623 -8.34 20.89 -25.27
CA LYS A 623 -8.79 22.25 -25.56
C LYS A 623 -8.93 23.11 -24.31
N GLY A 624 -9.42 22.53 -23.21
CA GLY A 624 -9.46 23.16 -21.89
C GLY A 624 -8.08 23.58 -21.38
N ILE A 625 -7.07 22.70 -21.51
CA ILE A 625 -5.68 23.00 -21.13
C ILE A 625 -5.14 24.20 -21.93
N LEU A 626 -5.36 24.21 -23.26
CA LEU A 626 -4.91 25.30 -24.13
C LEU A 626 -5.61 26.64 -23.84
N THR A 627 -6.89 26.59 -23.46
CA THR A 627 -7.70 27.77 -23.13
C THR A 627 -7.61 28.17 -21.66
N LYS A 628 -6.90 27.40 -20.83
CA LYS A 628 -6.84 27.52 -19.36
C LYS A 628 -8.21 27.42 -18.66
N GLU A 629 -9.22 26.91 -19.36
CA GLU A 629 -10.57 26.63 -18.84
C GLU A 629 -10.70 25.13 -18.55
N ASP A 630 -9.91 24.64 -17.59
CA ASP A 630 -9.89 23.22 -17.25
C ASP A 630 -11.27 22.71 -16.79
N ASP A 631 -11.85 21.80 -17.57
CA ASP A 631 -13.09 21.13 -17.21
C ASP A 631 -12.83 19.91 -16.32
N LEU A 632 -12.97 20.14 -15.01
CA LEU A 632 -12.82 19.11 -13.98
C LEU A 632 -13.73 17.89 -14.16
N LYS A 633 -14.95 18.08 -14.70
CA LYS A 633 -15.87 16.96 -14.94
C LYS A 633 -15.32 16.03 -16.02
N THR A 634 -14.66 16.60 -17.02
CA THR A 634 -14.07 15.85 -18.12
C THR A 634 -12.88 14.98 -17.65
N ILE A 635 -12.05 15.49 -16.73
CA ILE A 635 -10.94 14.71 -16.12
C ILE A 635 -11.47 13.50 -15.33
N LEU A 636 -12.57 13.65 -14.60
CA LEU A 636 -13.16 12.55 -13.83
C LEU A 636 -13.77 11.47 -14.74
N THR A 637 -14.53 11.88 -15.78
CA THR A 637 -15.08 10.95 -16.78
C THR A 637 -13.99 10.21 -17.56
N PHE A 638 -12.79 10.81 -17.63
CA PHE A 638 -11.67 10.24 -18.33
C PHE A 638 -11.08 9.02 -17.59
N PHE A 639 -10.97 9.08 -16.26
CA PHE A 639 -10.54 7.92 -15.45
C PHE A 639 -11.54 6.76 -15.42
N GLU A 640 -12.76 6.98 -15.89
CA GLU A 640 -13.81 5.97 -16.04
C GLU A 640 -13.73 5.24 -17.40
N THR A 641 -12.89 5.69 -18.33
CA THR A 641 -12.67 5.01 -19.61
C THR A 641 -11.87 3.71 -19.43
N ASN A 642 -12.05 2.72 -20.30
CA ASN A 642 -11.22 1.50 -20.33
C ASN A 642 -9.98 1.65 -21.24
N ASP A 643 -9.74 2.82 -21.83
CA ASP A 643 -8.63 3.05 -22.77
C ASP A 643 -7.37 3.52 -22.03
N LEU A 644 -6.38 2.62 -21.94
CA LEU A 644 -5.15 2.82 -21.19
C LEU A 644 -4.23 3.90 -21.77
N ASP A 645 -4.17 4.01 -23.10
CA ASP A 645 -3.28 4.96 -23.77
C ASP A 645 -3.75 6.39 -23.49
N GLN A 646 -5.06 6.59 -23.52
CA GLN A 646 -5.64 7.87 -23.13
C GLN A 646 -5.35 8.17 -21.65
N LYS A 647 -5.30 7.14 -20.78
CA LYS A 647 -5.02 7.34 -19.34
C LYS A 647 -3.62 7.82 -19.11
N LEU A 648 -2.70 7.22 -19.84
CA LEU A 648 -1.30 7.60 -19.81
C LEU A 648 -1.10 9.03 -20.32
N LEU A 649 -1.80 9.41 -21.40
CA LEU A 649 -1.78 10.78 -21.90
C LEU A 649 -2.27 11.78 -20.85
N VAL A 650 -3.43 11.55 -20.22
CA VAL A 650 -3.97 12.49 -19.22
C VAL A 650 -3.06 12.59 -18.00
N ALA A 651 -2.44 11.48 -17.56
CA ALA A 651 -1.46 11.49 -16.48
C ALA A 651 -0.22 12.34 -16.82
N ARG A 652 0.31 12.22 -18.05
CA ARG A 652 1.44 13.02 -18.54
C ARG A 652 1.07 14.50 -18.68
N LEU A 653 -0.11 14.80 -19.23
CA LEU A 653 -0.62 16.17 -19.30
C LEU A 653 -0.79 16.77 -17.90
N ALA A 654 -1.20 15.97 -16.90
CA ALA A 654 -1.28 16.41 -15.52
C ALA A 654 0.09 16.77 -14.93
N GLN A 655 1.13 15.99 -15.22
CA GLN A 655 2.49 16.31 -14.79
C GLN A 655 3.00 17.64 -15.30
N GLU A 656 2.69 17.96 -16.55
CA GLU A 656 3.33 19.07 -17.26
C GLU A 656 2.46 20.33 -17.22
N PHE A 657 1.13 20.18 -17.28
CA PHE A 657 0.18 21.30 -17.35
C PHE A 657 -0.86 21.29 -16.23
N GLY A 658 -0.95 20.19 -15.45
CA GLY A 658 -1.93 20.06 -14.39
C GLY A 658 -1.79 21.16 -13.33
N ASN A 659 -2.93 21.68 -12.88
CA ASN A 659 -3.02 22.64 -11.80
C ASN A 659 -3.61 22.01 -10.53
N LYS A 660 -3.71 22.80 -9.46
CA LYS A 660 -4.22 22.33 -8.15
C LYS A 660 -5.58 21.62 -8.22
N LYS A 661 -6.44 21.96 -9.18
CA LYS A 661 -7.76 21.34 -9.34
C LYS A 661 -7.67 19.86 -9.78
N TRP A 662 -6.58 19.48 -10.45
CA TRP A 662 -6.34 18.10 -10.92
C TRP A 662 -5.93 17.14 -9.82
N LEU A 663 -5.50 17.64 -8.67
CA LEU A 663 -5.08 16.81 -7.54
C LEU A 663 -6.21 15.87 -7.11
N THR A 664 -7.47 16.35 -7.10
CA THR A 664 -8.61 15.55 -6.64
C THR A 664 -8.89 14.33 -7.49
N PRO A 665 -9.08 14.46 -8.81
CA PRO A 665 -9.23 13.31 -9.69
C PRO A 665 -8.05 12.32 -9.62
N LEU A 666 -6.81 12.80 -9.58
CA LEU A 666 -5.62 11.94 -9.57
C LEU A 666 -5.49 11.12 -8.30
N LEU A 667 -5.80 11.72 -7.15
CA LEU A 667 -5.78 11.04 -5.87
C LEU A 667 -6.95 10.07 -5.70
N GLU A 668 -8.12 10.39 -6.27
CA GLU A 668 -9.23 9.43 -6.36
C GLU A 668 -8.91 8.23 -7.25
N TRP A 669 -8.13 8.44 -8.31
CA TRP A 669 -7.59 7.34 -9.11
C TRP A 669 -6.59 6.51 -8.29
N MET A 670 -5.63 7.15 -7.63
CA MET A 670 -4.60 6.48 -6.82
C MET A 670 -5.20 5.66 -5.66
N ASP A 671 -6.33 6.11 -5.09
CA ASP A 671 -7.10 5.38 -4.06
C ASP A 671 -7.89 4.20 -4.66
N ARG A 672 -8.54 4.38 -5.82
CA ARG A 672 -9.32 3.32 -6.50
C ARG A 672 -8.46 2.16 -6.98
N GLU A 673 -7.30 2.47 -7.55
CA GLU A 673 -6.43 1.48 -8.21
C GLU A 673 -5.38 0.88 -7.26
N ALA A 674 -5.50 1.11 -5.94
CA ALA A 674 -4.64 0.53 -4.91
C ALA A 674 -4.71 -1.01 -4.81
N SER A 675 -5.51 -1.68 -5.66
CA SER A 675 -5.65 -3.13 -5.75
C SER A 675 -5.21 -3.68 -7.12
N PHE A 676 -3.98 -4.20 -7.17
CA PHE A 676 -3.42 -5.13 -8.17
C PHE A 676 -3.03 -4.64 -9.59
N GLU A 677 -1.86 -5.11 -10.02
CA GLU A 677 -1.40 -5.45 -11.39
C GLU A 677 -1.75 -4.54 -12.59
N TYR A 678 -2.07 -3.27 -12.39
CA TYR A 678 -2.31 -2.37 -13.52
C TYR A 678 -1.02 -1.76 -14.07
N ASN A 679 -1.11 -1.22 -15.30
CA ASN A 679 0.04 -0.76 -16.08
C ASN A 679 0.96 0.18 -15.28
N LYS A 680 2.18 -0.30 -15.05
CA LYS A 680 3.22 0.35 -14.24
C LYS A 680 3.54 1.78 -14.69
N ASN A 681 3.48 2.03 -15.99
CA ASN A 681 3.75 3.35 -16.54
C ASN A 681 2.66 4.33 -16.12
N LEU A 682 1.38 3.92 -16.11
CA LEU A 682 0.29 4.81 -15.72
C LEU A 682 0.37 5.20 -14.23
N ASP A 683 0.60 4.23 -13.35
CA ASP A 683 0.74 4.47 -11.91
C ASP A 683 1.94 5.39 -11.62
N GLN A 684 3.07 5.13 -12.28
CA GLN A 684 4.22 6.02 -12.24
C GLN A 684 3.83 7.45 -12.63
N GLU A 685 3.25 7.63 -13.82
CA GLU A 685 2.97 8.96 -14.35
C GLU A 685 1.98 9.74 -13.45
N ILE A 686 1.00 9.07 -12.85
CA ILE A 686 0.04 9.72 -11.94
C ILE A 686 0.70 10.15 -10.64
N ARG A 687 1.51 9.29 -10.01
CA ARG A 687 2.18 9.63 -8.75
C ARG A 687 3.14 10.80 -8.90
N TYR A 688 3.92 10.83 -9.98
CA TYR A 688 4.76 11.98 -10.31
C TYR A 688 3.93 13.24 -10.57
N GLY A 689 2.80 13.11 -11.29
CA GLY A 689 1.87 14.21 -11.55
C GLY A 689 1.38 14.85 -10.27
N ILE A 690 0.94 14.04 -9.31
CA ILE A 690 0.47 14.52 -8.00
C ILE A 690 1.57 15.34 -7.32
N VAL A 691 2.79 14.82 -7.19
CA VAL A 691 3.89 15.52 -6.51
C VAL A 691 4.28 16.82 -7.22
N LYS A 692 4.45 16.80 -8.55
CA LYS A 692 4.76 18.01 -9.33
C LYS A 692 3.68 19.08 -9.22
N ILE A 693 2.40 18.71 -9.29
CA ILE A 693 1.30 19.66 -9.14
C ILE A 693 1.32 20.29 -7.75
N TRP A 694 1.52 19.49 -6.69
CA TRP A 694 1.63 20.01 -5.31
C TRP A 694 2.76 21.01 -5.17
N LEU A 695 3.94 20.67 -5.70
CA LEU A 695 5.14 21.51 -5.63
C LEU A 695 5.01 22.82 -6.40
N ARG A 696 4.32 22.82 -7.55
CA ARG A 696 4.04 24.05 -8.33
C ARG A 696 2.91 24.91 -7.77
N SER A 697 1.98 24.31 -7.02
CA SER A 697 0.79 25.00 -6.52
C SER A 697 1.02 25.89 -5.28
N LYS A 698 2.23 25.87 -4.73
CA LYS A 698 2.65 26.57 -3.52
C LYS A 698 3.99 27.24 -3.74
#